data_AF-A0A1Y1XXY7-F1
#
_entry.id   AF-A0A1Y1XXY7-F1
#
_cell.length_a   1.000
_cell.length_b   1.000
_cell.length_c   1.000
_cell.angle_alpha   90.00
_cell.angle_beta   90.00
_cell.angle_gamma   90.00
#
_symmetry.space_group_name_H-M   'P 1'
#
loop_
_entity.id
_entity.type
_entity.pdbx_description
1 polymer ?
#
loop_
_entity_poly.entity_id
_entity_poly.type
_entity_poly.pdbx_seq_one_letter_code
_entity_poly.pdbx_strand_id
1 'polypeptide(L)'
;MSFMLDEVEEVSLPQLERVAKLILSVPHQISSLQEYYKIIIPQLLSLIQYKFADVHSKAPESKERNQPKLVYRLFVGDLMKPITNWWSSQTEIMSEAEKSLDKLFENDEDVVLSSEDIIELTIATVHRLLVGNEPSPILFHCILSDAITPLYYLYEFAHTNKSTMKDQILEILQAYFRIMETDKGLEKLKSIVYRTRLGLKVMTVHKGYTYFTSGPSNGIVLARTNKPKEMDLNTELFVEFLNSMNNTELNGDFFIWALTQYSSAHTNPSMSNPRQTLVILHLILIMTESLGHTILKKSTQIIAFANSVLEKEDEPEIKNMQQNSKLEFLSNIAEEPEENEQDQSEIEYLALSLLGSVLTDDKELSTQDLLLLDHTQSLLARFSNHANSEIRNIANNLKLVIATRVAFNLNQQTTGEDKLAASRKRYQQAMEALQDQILPVKAYGIGILKDMVLKKDPLIVGPELDRVLDIFVSMVQNEDSFIYLNAIKGLSAMTDIHGKKILTKLLDIYEDKVNQPMDNRLRVGEALLQTVERAGEVLGKFADILLTSLLRVLRSRESPHLQNSALAIIGVMCETCPYALLPWFREIIEWMVTLLKLEKSVEVRRAAVVLFASLFRGMGVNAIYDIPSDLLKDILHTLRFVEATEQDELTKYHARIGLSDLDAIMKNEIFRS
;
A
#
# COMPACT_ATOMS: atom_id res chain seq x y z
N MET A 1 4.05 -36.54 -32.81
CA MET A 1 3.52 -35.28 -33.36
C MET A 1 2.35 -34.86 -32.48
N SER A 2 2.41 -33.66 -31.90
CA SER A 2 1.47 -33.05 -30.94
C SER A 2 1.67 -33.39 -29.45
N PHE A 3 2.74 -32.87 -28.82
CA PHE A 3 2.81 -32.53 -27.38
C PHE A 3 4.14 -31.75 -27.14
N MET A 4 4.22 -30.50 -27.60
CA MET A 4 5.46 -29.67 -27.50
C MET A 4 5.19 -28.15 -27.57
N LEU A 5 4.13 -27.63 -26.93
CA LEU A 5 3.91 -26.17 -26.87
C LEU A 5 3.22 -25.69 -25.56
N ASP A 6 3.57 -26.24 -24.41
CA ASP A 6 3.11 -25.70 -23.10
C ASP A 6 4.17 -25.87 -21.99
N GLU A 7 5.44 -25.62 -22.31
CA GLU A 7 6.48 -25.37 -21.30
C GLU A 7 7.01 -23.95 -21.52
N VAL A 8 6.23 -22.96 -21.07
CA VAL A 8 6.82 -21.66 -20.75
C VAL A 8 7.71 -21.92 -19.53
N GLU A 9 9.04 -21.85 -19.73
CA GLU A 9 10.02 -21.89 -18.65
C GLU A 9 9.54 -21.01 -17.48
N GLU A 10 9.23 -21.63 -16.34
CA GLU A 10 8.96 -20.87 -15.10
C GLU A 10 10.19 -20.03 -14.81
N VAL A 11 10.10 -18.72 -15.07
CA VAL A 11 11.20 -17.79 -14.79
C VAL A 11 11.42 -17.76 -13.29
N SER A 12 12.54 -18.33 -12.86
CA SER A 12 12.90 -18.41 -11.44
C SER A 12 13.06 -17.00 -10.84
N LEU A 13 12.69 -16.83 -9.57
CA LEU A 13 12.80 -15.57 -8.84
C LEU A 13 14.21 -14.93 -8.92
N PRO A 14 15.32 -15.69 -8.86
CA PRO A 14 16.67 -15.13 -9.04
C PRO A 14 16.93 -14.59 -10.45
N GLN A 15 16.32 -15.15 -11.49
CA GLN A 15 16.43 -14.63 -12.86
C GLN A 15 15.66 -13.31 -13.01
N LEU A 16 14.46 -13.21 -12.41
CA LEU A 16 13.71 -11.96 -12.36
C LEU A 16 14.46 -10.88 -11.57
N GLU A 17 15.11 -11.23 -10.47
CA GLU A 17 15.95 -10.29 -9.71
C GLU A 17 17.16 -9.81 -10.52
N ARG A 18 17.79 -10.67 -11.32
CA ARG A 18 18.87 -10.28 -12.23
C ARG A 18 18.38 -9.32 -13.32
N VAL A 19 17.22 -9.60 -13.89
CA VAL A 19 16.58 -8.72 -14.89
C VAL A 19 16.22 -7.37 -14.25
N ALA A 20 15.65 -7.37 -13.04
CA ALA A 20 15.36 -6.14 -12.30
C ALA A 20 16.63 -5.34 -12.02
N LYS A 21 17.71 -5.98 -11.55
CA LYS A 21 19.01 -5.32 -11.33
C LYS A 21 19.62 -4.76 -12.62
N LEU A 22 19.47 -5.46 -13.74
CA LEU A 22 19.88 -4.97 -15.06
C LEU A 22 19.07 -3.74 -15.49
N ILE A 23 17.75 -3.78 -15.31
CA ILE A 23 16.86 -2.64 -15.61
C ILE A 23 17.18 -1.45 -14.70
N LEU A 24 17.49 -1.68 -13.43
CA LEU A 24 17.78 -0.62 -12.45
C LEU A 24 19.21 -0.07 -12.55
N SER A 25 20.13 -0.75 -13.23
CA SER A 25 21.51 -0.29 -13.41
C SER A 25 21.63 0.65 -14.62
N VAL A 26 21.77 1.94 -14.35
CA VAL A 26 21.89 2.97 -15.39
C VAL A 26 23.22 2.80 -16.15
N PRO A 27 23.21 2.67 -17.49
CA PRO A 27 24.42 2.64 -18.30
C PRO A 27 25.23 3.92 -18.13
N HIS A 28 26.55 3.79 -18.05
CA HIS A 28 27.49 4.91 -17.82
C HIS A 28 27.46 5.99 -18.93
N GLN A 29 26.83 5.70 -20.06
CA GLN A 29 26.71 6.56 -21.24
C GLN A 29 25.55 7.56 -21.13
N ILE A 30 24.65 7.41 -20.15
CA ILE A 30 23.48 8.28 -19.96
C ILE A 30 23.74 9.23 -18.80
N SER A 31 23.64 10.53 -19.08
CA SER A 31 24.03 11.63 -18.19
C SER A 31 23.11 11.81 -16.99
N SER A 32 21.86 11.33 -17.06
CA SER A 32 20.87 11.49 -15.99
C SER A 32 19.98 10.27 -15.82
N LEU A 33 19.64 9.97 -14.56
CA LEU A 33 18.70 8.91 -14.19
C LEU A 33 17.33 9.08 -14.88
N GLN A 34 16.92 10.33 -15.11
CA GLN A 34 15.63 10.66 -15.72
C GLN A 34 15.57 10.33 -17.21
N GLU A 35 16.63 10.57 -17.98
CA GLU A 35 16.68 10.26 -19.42
C GLU A 35 16.66 8.75 -19.67
N TYR A 36 17.36 7.98 -18.85
CA TYR A 36 17.36 6.52 -18.92
C TYR A 36 15.95 5.95 -18.72
N TYR A 37 15.30 6.38 -17.64
CA TYR A 37 13.96 5.90 -17.30
C TYR A 37 12.90 6.36 -18.32
N LYS A 38 13.02 7.55 -18.92
CA LYS A 38 12.13 7.97 -20.03
C LYS A 38 12.12 6.99 -21.22
N ILE A 39 13.23 6.30 -21.47
CA ILE A 39 13.38 5.37 -22.61
C ILE A 39 12.89 3.97 -22.25
N ILE A 40 13.26 3.44 -21.08
CA ILE A 40 12.96 2.06 -20.68
C ILE A 40 11.51 1.88 -20.22
N ILE A 41 10.94 2.87 -19.55
CA ILE A 41 9.62 2.72 -18.90
C ILE A 41 8.49 2.43 -19.91
N PRO A 42 8.37 3.14 -21.06
CA PRO A 42 7.36 2.81 -22.05
C PRO A 42 7.49 1.38 -22.58
N GLN A 43 8.72 0.87 -22.67
CA GLN A 43 8.97 -0.51 -23.11
C GLN A 43 8.51 -1.51 -22.05
N LEU A 44 8.79 -1.27 -20.76
CA LEU A 44 8.29 -2.09 -19.65
C LEU A 44 6.77 -2.08 -19.57
N LEU A 45 6.13 -0.91 -19.73
CA LEU A 45 4.68 -0.81 -19.79
C LEU A 45 4.10 -1.54 -21.00
N SER A 46 4.73 -1.44 -22.17
CA SER A 46 4.32 -2.19 -23.34
C SER A 46 4.46 -3.70 -23.16
N LEU A 47 5.49 -4.17 -22.43
CA LEU A 47 5.63 -5.58 -22.06
C LEU A 47 4.55 -6.01 -21.05
N ILE A 48 4.19 -5.10 -20.14
CA ILE A 48 3.06 -5.26 -19.20
C ILE A 48 1.69 -5.18 -19.91
N GLN A 49 1.63 -4.76 -21.16
CA GLN A 49 0.39 -4.74 -21.94
C GLN A 49 0.36 -5.89 -22.97
N TYR A 50 1.52 -6.24 -23.55
CA TYR A 50 1.69 -7.25 -24.60
C TYR A 50 1.62 -8.69 -24.06
N LYS A 51 2.25 -8.97 -22.91
CA LYS A 51 2.13 -10.30 -22.25
C LYS A 51 0.71 -10.59 -21.72
N PHE A 52 -0.23 -9.66 -21.85
CA PHE A 52 -1.50 -9.70 -21.14
C PHE A 52 -2.70 -9.94 -22.07
N ALA A 53 -2.43 -10.21 -23.35
CA ALA A 53 -3.36 -10.88 -24.27
C ALA A 53 -3.35 -12.42 -24.09
N ASP A 54 -2.28 -12.98 -23.51
CA ASP A 54 -2.18 -14.40 -23.14
C ASP A 54 -1.99 -14.54 -21.62
N VAL A 55 -3.01 -15.08 -20.96
CA VAL A 55 -3.04 -15.82 -19.68
C VAL A 55 -1.93 -15.57 -18.63
N HIS A 56 -2.39 -15.18 -17.43
CA HIS A 56 -1.77 -15.32 -16.10
C HIS A 56 -0.22 -15.32 -16.02
N SER A 57 0.41 -14.15 -15.99
CA SER A 57 1.77 -14.04 -15.41
C SER A 57 1.90 -12.86 -14.44
N LYS A 58 2.49 -13.18 -13.27
CA LYS A 58 2.75 -12.25 -12.16
C LYS A 58 3.85 -11.26 -12.56
N ALA A 59 3.66 -9.98 -12.19
CA ALA A 59 4.64 -8.93 -12.41
C ALA A 59 5.91 -9.17 -11.55
N PRO A 60 7.11 -8.77 -12.03
CA PRO A 60 8.34 -8.97 -11.28
C PRO A 60 8.45 -8.01 -10.09
N GLU A 61 8.58 -8.57 -8.89
CA GLU A 61 8.87 -7.81 -7.66
C GLU A 61 10.32 -7.30 -7.66
N SER A 62 10.52 -5.98 -7.58
CA SER A 62 11.86 -5.40 -7.39
C SER A 62 12.14 -5.16 -5.90
N LYS A 63 13.09 -5.90 -5.32
CA LYS A 63 13.79 -5.52 -4.09
C LYS A 63 14.83 -4.44 -4.43
N GLU A 64 14.58 -3.19 -4.05
CA GLU A 64 15.66 -2.30 -3.57
C GLU A 64 15.09 -1.02 -2.95
N ARG A 65 15.57 -0.74 -1.73
CA ARG A 65 14.99 0.20 -0.75
C ARG A 65 15.41 1.67 -0.96
N ASN A 66 16.11 2.00 -2.04
CA ASN A 66 16.83 3.26 -2.16
C ASN A 66 16.56 3.96 -3.50
N GLN A 67 15.35 4.53 -3.67
CA GLN A 67 15.05 5.86 -4.26
C GLN A 67 13.58 5.94 -4.73
N PRO A 68 12.60 6.08 -3.80
CA PRO A 68 11.18 6.00 -4.17
C PRO A 68 10.67 7.23 -4.94
N LYS A 69 11.07 8.45 -4.58
CA LYS A 69 10.28 9.64 -4.95
C LYS A 69 10.41 10.08 -6.42
N LEU A 70 11.53 9.83 -7.08
CA LEU A 70 11.76 10.30 -8.46
C LEU A 70 11.32 9.29 -9.52
N VAL A 71 11.57 8.00 -9.28
CA VAL A 71 11.16 6.93 -10.20
C VAL A 71 9.64 6.86 -10.24
N TYR A 72 8.93 6.75 -9.11
CA TYR A 72 7.45 6.66 -9.13
C TYR A 72 6.76 7.89 -9.73
N ARG A 73 7.33 9.10 -9.55
CA ARG A 73 6.76 10.36 -10.07
C ARG A 73 6.95 10.55 -11.57
N LEU A 74 8.01 9.97 -12.17
CA LEU A 74 8.25 9.94 -13.62
C LEU A 74 7.64 8.71 -14.32
N PHE A 75 7.39 7.63 -13.57
CA PHE A 75 7.03 6.29 -14.07
C PHE A 75 5.52 6.04 -14.12
N VAL A 76 4.76 6.54 -13.13
CA VAL A 76 3.38 6.11 -12.91
C VAL A 76 2.33 7.20 -13.08
N GLY A 77 2.71 8.47 -13.01
CA GLY A 77 1.82 9.57 -13.40
C GLY A 77 1.30 9.41 -14.85
N ASP A 78 2.08 8.74 -15.70
CA ASP A 78 1.77 8.47 -17.09
C ASP A 78 0.70 7.39 -17.32
N LEU A 79 0.54 6.46 -16.38
CA LEU A 79 -0.45 5.39 -16.50
C LEU A 79 -1.88 5.91 -16.43
N MET A 80 -2.12 6.90 -15.56
CA MET A 80 -3.44 7.50 -15.41
C MET A 80 -3.68 8.66 -16.38
N LYS A 81 -2.68 9.08 -17.19
CA LYS A 81 -2.81 10.16 -18.19
C LYS A 81 -4.02 10.06 -19.11
N PRO A 82 -4.41 8.88 -19.63
CA PRO A 82 -5.62 8.75 -20.45
C PRO A 82 -6.89 9.23 -19.74
N ILE A 83 -6.87 9.28 -18.41
CA ILE A 83 -7.98 9.72 -17.57
C ILE A 83 -7.70 11.11 -16.96
N THR A 84 -6.46 11.40 -16.52
CA THR A 84 -6.13 12.61 -15.75
C THR A 84 -5.76 13.83 -16.58
N ASN A 85 -5.15 13.66 -17.77
CA ASN A 85 -4.72 14.79 -18.62
C ASN A 85 -5.88 15.69 -19.01
N TRP A 86 -7.03 15.08 -19.26
CA TRP A 86 -8.25 15.77 -19.65
C TRP A 86 -9.10 16.22 -18.47
N TRP A 87 -8.75 15.80 -17.26
CA TRP A 87 -9.47 16.10 -16.04
C TRP A 87 -8.81 17.23 -15.22
N SER A 88 -7.51 17.46 -15.38
CA SER A 88 -6.73 18.44 -14.60
C SER A 88 -5.97 19.44 -15.50
N SER A 89 -6.03 20.73 -15.16
CA SER A 89 -5.41 21.83 -15.93
C SER A 89 -3.91 21.98 -15.62
N GLN A 90 -3.04 21.08 -16.10
CA GLN A 90 -1.59 21.21 -15.86
C GLN A 90 -0.68 21.28 -17.10
N THR A 91 -1.20 21.24 -18.33
CA THR A 91 -0.35 21.41 -19.51
C THR A 91 -0.46 22.83 -20.10
N GLU A 92 0.52 23.68 -19.78
CA GLU A 92 0.69 25.02 -20.37
C GLU A 92 1.13 24.97 -21.86
N ILE A 93 1.41 23.79 -22.41
CA ILE A 93 1.92 23.60 -23.78
C ILE A 93 0.95 22.69 -24.55
N MET A 94 0.22 23.26 -25.51
CA MET A 94 -0.69 22.53 -26.39
C MET A 94 0.07 21.54 -27.27
N SER A 95 -0.33 20.27 -27.26
CA SER A 95 0.09 19.31 -28.27
C SER A 95 -0.59 19.59 -29.63
N GLU A 96 0.01 19.15 -30.73
CA GLU A 96 -0.53 19.33 -32.09
C GLU A 96 -1.87 18.58 -32.30
N ALA A 97 -2.07 17.51 -31.52
CA ALA A 97 -3.33 16.76 -31.42
C ALA A 97 -4.43 17.56 -30.72
N GLU A 98 -4.12 18.26 -29.62
CA GLU A 98 -5.07 19.14 -28.91
C GLU A 98 -5.55 20.31 -29.79
N LYS A 99 -4.66 20.89 -30.59
CA LYS A 99 -5.01 21.94 -31.58
C LYS A 99 -5.94 21.43 -32.68
N SER A 100 -5.88 20.14 -33.00
CA SER A 100 -6.74 19.51 -34.00
C SER A 100 -8.11 19.14 -33.43
N LEU A 101 -8.16 18.72 -32.16
CA LEU A 101 -9.39 18.44 -31.41
C LEU A 101 -10.20 19.71 -31.14
N ASP A 102 -9.55 20.83 -30.79
CA ASP A 102 -10.25 22.10 -30.57
C ASP A 102 -10.93 22.62 -31.87
N LYS A 103 -10.42 22.29 -33.06
CA LYS A 103 -11.08 22.62 -34.34
C LYS A 103 -12.32 21.77 -34.62
N LEU A 104 -12.34 20.51 -34.19
CA LEU A 104 -13.54 19.64 -34.27
C LEU A 104 -14.60 20.06 -33.25
N PHE A 105 -14.14 20.61 -32.12
CA PHE A 105 -14.96 21.09 -31.02
C PHE A 105 -15.73 22.40 -31.31
N GLU A 106 -15.38 23.12 -32.38
CA GLU A 106 -16.12 24.29 -32.89
C GLU A 106 -17.46 23.91 -33.56
N ASN A 107 -17.71 22.62 -33.85
CA ASN A 107 -18.92 22.13 -34.53
C ASN A 107 -20.03 21.62 -33.59
N ASP A 108 -19.97 21.90 -32.28
CA ASP A 108 -20.98 21.51 -31.26
C ASP A 108 -21.22 20.01 -31.06
N GLU A 109 -20.34 19.13 -31.57
CA GLU A 109 -20.38 17.69 -31.33
C GLU A 109 -19.53 17.26 -30.12
N ASP A 110 -19.99 16.22 -29.40
CA ASP A 110 -19.25 15.63 -28.28
C ASP A 110 -17.99 14.92 -28.82
N VAL A 111 -16.81 15.29 -28.32
CA VAL A 111 -15.53 14.76 -28.79
C VAL A 111 -15.03 13.66 -27.86
N VAL A 112 -14.76 12.47 -28.40
CA VAL A 112 -14.14 11.37 -27.64
C VAL A 112 -12.66 11.67 -27.41
N LEU A 113 -12.27 11.73 -26.14
CA LEU A 113 -10.90 12.00 -25.69
C LEU A 113 -10.11 10.72 -25.43
N SER A 114 -10.77 9.69 -24.89
CA SER A 114 -10.21 8.36 -24.65
C SER A 114 -11.22 7.28 -25.02
N SER A 115 -10.79 6.30 -25.80
CA SER A 115 -11.63 5.18 -26.26
C SER A 115 -11.88 4.13 -25.18
N GLU A 116 -12.85 3.25 -25.42
CA GLU A 116 -13.24 2.15 -24.53
C GLU A 116 -12.04 1.26 -24.17
N ASP A 117 -11.32 0.76 -25.18
CA ASP A 117 -10.18 -0.15 -25.01
C ASP A 117 -9.07 0.45 -24.14
N ILE A 118 -8.81 1.76 -24.29
CA ILE A 118 -7.75 2.45 -23.55
C ILE A 118 -8.14 2.55 -22.08
N ILE A 119 -9.40 2.90 -21.76
CA ILE A 119 -9.87 3.01 -20.38
C ILE A 119 -9.87 1.64 -19.71
N GLU A 120 -10.37 0.61 -20.40
CA GLU A 120 -10.39 -0.77 -19.90
C GLU A 120 -8.96 -1.28 -19.61
N LEU A 121 -8.05 -1.12 -20.57
CA LEU A 121 -6.66 -1.52 -20.39
C LEU A 121 -5.98 -0.74 -19.26
N THR A 122 -6.25 0.56 -19.13
CA THR A 122 -5.68 1.41 -18.08
C THR A 122 -6.10 0.92 -16.69
N ILE A 123 -7.41 0.72 -16.48
CA ILE A 123 -7.94 0.25 -15.20
C ILE A 123 -7.44 -1.17 -14.89
N ALA A 124 -7.47 -2.08 -15.85
CA ALA A 124 -7.01 -3.45 -15.65
C ALA A 124 -5.49 -3.54 -15.37
N THR A 125 -4.70 -2.63 -15.93
CA THR A 125 -3.25 -2.53 -15.67
C THR A 125 -3.00 -1.99 -14.26
N VAL A 126 -3.70 -0.93 -13.87
CA VAL A 126 -3.55 -0.31 -12.54
C VAL A 126 -4.04 -1.22 -11.43
N HIS A 127 -5.19 -1.88 -11.62
CA HIS A 127 -5.72 -2.88 -10.68
C HIS A 127 -4.69 -3.99 -10.43
N ARG A 128 -4.16 -4.61 -11.49
CA ARG A 128 -3.15 -5.67 -11.37
C ARG A 128 -1.83 -5.18 -10.78
N LEU A 129 -1.39 -3.96 -11.09
CA LEU A 129 -0.16 -3.40 -10.53
C LEU A 129 -0.30 -3.14 -9.02
N LEU A 130 -1.46 -2.68 -8.56
CA LEU A 130 -1.72 -2.42 -7.15
C LEU A 130 -2.02 -3.69 -6.34
N VAL A 131 -2.64 -4.71 -6.96
CA VAL A 131 -2.92 -6.02 -6.34
C VAL A 131 -1.70 -6.93 -6.36
N GLY A 132 -0.80 -6.79 -7.34
CA GLY A 132 0.36 -7.67 -7.50
C GLY A 132 1.67 -7.19 -6.85
N ASN A 133 1.73 -5.98 -6.29
CA ASN A 133 2.94 -5.40 -5.69
C ASN A 133 2.78 -5.08 -4.20
N GLU A 134 3.89 -5.03 -3.45
CA GLU A 134 3.87 -4.70 -2.02
C GLU A 134 3.13 -3.37 -1.78
N PRO A 135 2.05 -3.37 -0.98
CA PRO A 135 1.17 -2.22 -0.84
C PRO A 135 1.91 -1.13 -0.07
N SER A 136 2.34 -0.11 -0.80
CA SER A 136 3.05 1.06 -0.27
C SER A 136 2.18 2.30 -0.39
N PRO A 137 1.91 3.03 0.71
CA PRO A 137 1.19 4.30 0.65
C PRO A 137 1.83 5.30 -0.33
N ILE A 138 3.15 5.27 -0.47
CA ILE A 138 3.88 6.14 -1.40
C ILE A 138 3.54 5.77 -2.85
N LEU A 139 3.48 4.48 -3.17
CA LEU A 139 3.10 4.01 -4.49
C LEU A 139 1.67 4.46 -4.79
N PHE A 140 0.70 4.07 -3.95
CA PHE A 140 -0.71 4.45 -4.11
C PHE A 140 -0.89 5.96 -4.30
N HIS A 141 -0.20 6.78 -3.50
CA HIS A 141 -0.22 8.23 -3.66
C HIS A 141 0.35 8.69 -5.01
N CYS A 142 1.51 8.18 -5.43
CA CYS A 142 2.13 8.54 -6.71
C CYS A 142 1.29 8.14 -7.93
N ILE A 143 0.58 7.01 -7.87
CA ILE A 143 -0.26 6.52 -8.98
C ILE A 143 -1.59 7.27 -9.03
N LEU A 144 -2.27 7.33 -7.89
CA LEU A 144 -3.70 7.62 -7.87
C LEU A 144 -4.04 9.04 -7.42
N SER A 145 -3.12 9.78 -6.78
CA SER A 145 -3.45 11.07 -6.14
C SER A 145 -4.18 12.05 -7.06
N ASP A 146 -3.75 12.17 -8.31
CA ASP A 146 -4.38 13.07 -9.30
C ASP A 146 -5.55 12.41 -10.05
N ALA A 147 -5.72 11.10 -9.87
CA ALA A 147 -6.73 10.30 -10.53
C ALA A 147 -7.95 9.94 -9.65
N ILE A 148 -7.92 10.20 -8.35
CA ILE A 148 -9.04 9.85 -7.44
C ILE A 148 -10.37 10.49 -7.88
N THR A 149 -10.38 11.79 -8.18
CA THR A 149 -11.59 12.48 -8.63
C THR A 149 -12.16 11.87 -9.91
N PRO A 150 -11.41 11.74 -11.02
CA PRO A 150 -11.96 11.12 -12.23
C PRO A 150 -12.29 9.63 -12.04
N LEU A 151 -11.55 8.88 -11.23
CA LEU A 151 -11.85 7.48 -10.94
C LEU A 151 -13.18 7.31 -10.20
N TYR A 152 -13.50 8.22 -9.27
CA TYR A 152 -14.80 8.20 -8.60
C TYR A 152 -15.94 8.45 -9.59
N TYR A 153 -15.84 9.43 -10.47
CA TYR A 153 -16.88 9.68 -11.48
C TYR A 153 -16.97 8.56 -12.53
N LEU A 154 -15.84 7.90 -12.81
CA LEU A 154 -15.83 6.68 -13.62
C LEU A 154 -16.58 5.54 -12.91
N TYR A 155 -16.37 5.38 -11.60
CA TYR A 155 -17.10 4.42 -10.77
C TYR A 155 -18.60 4.72 -10.73
N GLU A 156 -18.99 5.99 -10.53
CA GLU A 156 -20.39 6.43 -10.51
C GLU A 156 -21.07 6.08 -11.86
N PHE A 157 -20.42 6.42 -12.97
CA PHE A 157 -20.92 6.08 -14.30
C PHE A 157 -20.98 4.55 -14.54
N ALA A 158 -19.94 3.82 -14.13
CA ALA A 158 -19.89 2.36 -14.25
C ALA A 158 -20.98 1.68 -13.43
N HIS A 159 -21.30 2.22 -12.25
CA HIS A 159 -22.38 1.74 -11.39
C HIS A 159 -23.74 1.96 -12.05
N THR A 160 -24.02 3.19 -12.53
CA THR A 160 -25.30 3.50 -13.18
C THR A 160 -25.53 2.66 -14.43
N ASN A 161 -24.47 2.39 -15.20
CA ASN A 161 -24.56 1.58 -16.43
C ASN A 161 -24.32 0.08 -16.23
N LYS A 162 -24.15 -0.40 -14.98
CA LYS A 162 -23.90 -1.81 -14.65
C LYS A 162 -22.72 -2.42 -15.43
N SER A 163 -21.65 -1.65 -15.58
CA SER A 163 -20.42 -2.12 -16.22
C SER A 163 -19.71 -3.16 -15.36
N THR A 164 -19.06 -4.13 -15.99
CA THR A 164 -18.20 -5.15 -15.34
C THR A 164 -16.95 -4.54 -14.69
N MET A 165 -16.56 -3.33 -15.09
CA MET A 165 -15.39 -2.63 -14.53
C MET A 165 -15.64 -2.03 -13.15
N LYS A 166 -16.91 -1.94 -12.72
CA LYS A 166 -17.30 -1.30 -11.46
C LYS A 166 -16.50 -1.83 -10.28
N ASP A 167 -16.40 -3.16 -10.15
CA ASP A 167 -15.77 -3.80 -8.99
C ASP A 167 -14.27 -3.56 -8.96
N GLN A 168 -13.59 -3.60 -10.11
CA GLN A 168 -12.16 -3.29 -10.22
C GLN A 168 -11.87 -1.83 -9.83
N ILE A 169 -12.69 -0.88 -10.28
CA ILE A 169 -12.53 0.54 -9.93
C ILE A 169 -12.80 0.76 -8.43
N LEU A 170 -13.85 0.12 -7.91
CA LEU A 170 -14.21 0.19 -6.49
C LEU A 170 -13.08 -0.36 -5.61
N GLU A 171 -12.49 -1.50 -5.94
CA GLU A 171 -11.36 -2.08 -5.22
C GLU A 171 -10.13 -1.16 -5.23
N ILE A 172 -9.82 -0.51 -6.36
CA ILE A 172 -8.73 0.49 -6.45
C ILE A 172 -9.00 1.66 -5.49
N LEU A 173 -10.21 2.23 -5.54
CA LEU A 173 -10.60 3.35 -4.69
C LEU A 173 -10.58 2.98 -3.20
N GLN A 174 -11.16 1.83 -2.84
CA GLN A 174 -11.18 1.31 -1.47
C GLN A 174 -9.77 1.05 -0.96
N ALA A 175 -8.90 0.43 -1.76
CA ALA A 175 -7.51 0.21 -1.39
C ALA A 175 -6.77 1.54 -1.14
N TYR A 176 -6.98 2.56 -1.96
CA TYR A 176 -6.39 3.88 -1.74
C TYR A 176 -6.83 4.49 -0.40
N PHE A 177 -8.13 4.59 -0.14
CA PHE A 177 -8.65 5.25 1.08
C PHE A 177 -8.45 4.44 2.37
N ARG A 178 -8.18 3.14 2.29
CA ARG A 178 -7.81 2.30 3.45
C ARG A 178 -6.31 2.34 3.76
N ILE A 179 -5.45 2.54 2.76
CA ILE A 179 -3.99 2.55 2.92
C ILE A 179 -3.45 3.96 3.22
N MET A 180 -4.08 5.00 2.69
CA MET A 180 -3.62 6.39 2.81
C MET A 180 -3.90 7.03 4.18
N GLU A 181 -3.08 8.01 4.54
CA GLU A 181 -3.31 8.88 5.71
C GLU A 181 -4.66 9.62 5.58
N THR A 182 -5.36 9.77 6.70
CA THR A 182 -6.70 10.37 6.78
C THR A 182 -6.74 11.78 6.21
N ASP A 183 -5.75 12.61 6.49
CA ASP A 183 -5.68 14.00 5.97
C ASP A 183 -5.66 14.06 4.44
N LYS A 184 -4.81 13.22 3.82
CA LYS A 184 -4.70 13.13 2.36
C LYS A 184 -5.94 12.51 1.73
N GLY A 185 -6.53 11.51 2.37
CA GLY A 185 -7.81 10.93 1.96
C GLY A 185 -8.91 12.00 2.00
N LEU A 186 -8.97 12.78 3.07
CA LEU A 186 -9.95 13.82 3.28
C LEU A 186 -9.85 14.90 2.19
N GLU A 187 -8.65 15.38 1.86
CA GLU A 187 -8.45 16.30 0.74
C GLU A 187 -9.04 15.77 -0.57
N LYS A 188 -8.89 14.48 -0.85
CA LYS A 188 -9.44 13.87 -2.07
C LYS A 188 -10.96 13.68 -2.01
N LEU A 189 -11.55 13.39 -0.85
CA LEU A 189 -13.02 13.40 -0.71
C LEU A 189 -13.59 14.80 -0.92
N LYS A 190 -12.96 15.84 -0.34
CA LYS A 190 -13.31 17.25 -0.59
C LYS A 190 -13.24 17.57 -2.09
N SER A 191 -12.21 17.07 -2.76
CA SER A 191 -11.98 17.25 -4.19
C SER A 191 -13.09 16.64 -5.07
N ILE A 192 -13.75 15.57 -4.60
CA ILE A 192 -14.87 14.90 -5.28
C ILE A 192 -16.14 15.75 -5.13
N VAL A 193 -16.50 16.13 -3.90
CA VAL A 193 -17.72 16.92 -3.62
C VAL A 193 -17.68 18.28 -4.30
N TYR A 194 -16.56 19.00 -4.15
CA TYR A 194 -16.38 20.29 -4.79
C TYR A 194 -15.98 20.18 -6.27
N ARG A 195 -15.87 18.94 -6.78
CA ARG A 195 -15.39 18.60 -8.12
C ARG A 195 -14.24 19.51 -8.53
N THR A 196 -13.22 19.61 -7.67
CA THR A 196 -12.12 20.60 -7.70
C THR A 196 -12.25 21.62 -8.83
N ARG A 197 -13.17 22.57 -8.66
CA ARG A 197 -12.92 23.95 -9.07
C ARG A 197 -11.95 24.53 -8.05
N LEU A 198 -10.69 24.11 -8.09
CA LEU A 198 -9.62 24.99 -7.63
C LEU A 198 -9.54 26.10 -8.69
N GLY A 199 -10.26 27.19 -8.44
CA GLY A 199 -10.00 28.49 -9.06
C GLY A 199 -9.98 28.51 -10.59
N LEU A 200 -11.08 28.12 -11.23
CA LEU A 200 -11.24 28.39 -12.66
C LEU A 200 -12.64 29.00 -12.91
N LYS A 201 -12.81 30.33 -12.97
CA LYS A 201 -12.43 31.13 -14.14
C LYS A 201 -11.31 30.49 -14.94
N VAL A 202 -11.71 29.49 -15.72
CA VAL A 202 -10.88 28.88 -16.75
C VAL A 202 -10.65 29.96 -17.81
N MET A 203 -9.64 30.78 -17.62
CA MET A 203 -8.77 31.20 -18.70
C MET A 203 -7.82 30.02 -19.00
N THR A 204 -8.35 28.83 -19.34
CA THR A 204 -7.52 27.77 -19.93
C THR A 204 -7.80 27.71 -21.41
N VAL A 205 -6.80 27.18 -22.06
CA VAL A 205 -6.61 27.02 -23.49
C VAL A 205 -7.69 26.11 -24.13
N HIS A 206 -8.56 25.47 -23.35
CA HIS A 206 -9.61 24.55 -23.81
C HIS A 206 -11.00 24.92 -23.25
N LYS A 207 -12.00 25.22 -24.11
CA LYS A 207 -13.41 25.44 -23.72
C LYS A 207 -14.14 24.10 -23.43
N GLY A 208 -15.08 24.00 -22.49
CA GLY A 208 -15.98 22.83 -22.34
C GLY A 208 -15.78 21.92 -21.11
N TYR A 209 -16.64 20.92 -20.95
CA TYR A 209 -16.74 20.00 -19.81
C TYR A 209 -16.36 18.56 -20.20
N THR A 210 -15.58 17.87 -19.36
CA THR A 210 -15.26 16.45 -19.54
C THR A 210 -16.18 15.56 -18.70
N TYR A 211 -16.59 14.42 -19.28
CA TYR A 211 -17.52 13.47 -18.65
C TYR A 211 -17.37 12.06 -19.25
N PHE A 212 -17.83 11.05 -18.51
CA PHE A 212 -17.88 9.67 -18.99
C PHE A 212 -19.21 9.36 -19.68
N THR A 213 -19.17 8.61 -20.78
CA THR A 213 -20.37 8.23 -21.53
C THR A 213 -20.22 6.85 -22.16
N SER A 214 -21.31 6.29 -22.67
CA SER A 214 -21.30 4.99 -23.34
C SER A 214 -20.75 5.15 -24.74
N GLY A 215 -19.76 4.34 -25.10
CA GLY A 215 -19.24 4.30 -26.46
C GLY A 215 -20.00 3.34 -27.37
N PRO A 216 -19.55 3.20 -28.63
CA PRO A 216 -20.23 2.40 -29.65
C PRO A 216 -20.35 0.91 -29.32
N SER A 217 -19.45 0.35 -28.51
CA SER A 217 -19.50 -1.07 -28.12
C SER A 217 -20.09 -1.26 -26.73
N ASN A 218 -20.78 -0.24 -26.20
CA ASN A 218 -21.39 -0.23 -24.87
C ASN A 218 -20.37 -0.26 -23.70
N GLY A 219 -19.09 0.00 -23.98
CA GLY A 219 -18.07 0.30 -22.99
C GLY A 219 -18.06 1.77 -22.60
N ILE A 220 -17.11 2.17 -21.74
CA ILE A 220 -17.03 3.52 -21.18
C ILE A 220 -16.01 4.35 -21.96
N VAL A 221 -16.39 5.54 -22.41
CA VAL A 221 -15.50 6.51 -23.06
C VAL A 221 -15.41 7.79 -22.24
N LEU A 222 -14.27 8.47 -22.31
CA LEU A 222 -14.13 9.83 -21.80
C LEU A 222 -14.39 10.81 -22.95
N ALA A 223 -15.35 11.70 -22.79
CA ALA A 223 -15.76 12.65 -23.81
C ALA A 223 -15.73 14.10 -23.29
N ARG A 224 -15.70 15.07 -24.23
CA ARG A 224 -15.76 16.51 -24.00
C ARG A 224 -17.01 17.09 -24.64
N THR A 225 -17.70 17.98 -23.94
CA THR A 225 -18.90 18.68 -24.45
C THR A 225 -18.84 20.18 -24.17
N ASN A 226 -19.42 21.00 -25.04
CA ASN A 226 -19.60 22.44 -24.82
C ASN A 226 -20.85 22.77 -24.01
N LYS A 227 -21.79 21.84 -23.92
CA LYS A 227 -23.04 22.05 -23.18
C LYS A 227 -22.78 21.79 -21.70
N PRO A 228 -23.24 22.67 -20.80
CA PRO A 228 -23.23 22.35 -19.37
C PRO A 228 -24.14 21.14 -19.14
N LYS A 229 -23.56 19.93 -19.07
CA LYS A 229 -24.23 18.76 -18.51
C LYS A 229 -24.18 18.92 -17.00
N GLU A 230 -25.34 19.14 -16.39
CA GLU A 230 -25.50 19.09 -14.94
C GLU A 230 -25.19 17.66 -14.49
N MET A 231 -23.96 17.45 -14.05
CA MET A 231 -23.51 16.22 -13.38
C MET A 231 -23.43 16.54 -11.90
N ASP A 232 -24.60 16.61 -11.27
CA ASP A 232 -24.67 16.71 -9.83
C ASP A 232 -24.18 15.38 -9.23
N LEU A 233 -23.46 15.47 -8.12
CA LEU A 233 -22.96 14.30 -7.40
C LEU A 233 -24.16 13.45 -6.94
N ASN A 234 -24.20 12.17 -7.29
CA ASN A 234 -25.14 11.25 -6.66
C ASN A 234 -24.71 11.01 -5.20
N THR A 235 -25.35 11.74 -4.30
CA THR A 235 -25.12 11.73 -2.84
C THR A 235 -25.40 10.37 -2.22
N GLU A 236 -26.41 9.65 -2.69
CA GLU A 236 -26.74 8.30 -2.19
C GLU A 236 -25.62 7.31 -2.51
N LEU A 237 -25.19 7.26 -3.78
CA LEU A 237 -24.07 6.42 -4.21
C LEU A 237 -22.75 6.84 -3.55
N PHE A 238 -22.54 8.13 -3.32
CA PHE A 238 -21.36 8.63 -2.65
C PHE A 238 -21.31 8.17 -1.19
N VAL A 239 -22.42 8.25 -0.45
CA VAL A 239 -22.48 7.76 0.94
C VAL A 239 -22.40 6.24 1.01
N GLU A 240 -22.99 5.51 0.06
CA GLU A 240 -22.79 4.05 -0.08
C GLU A 240 -21.30 3.74 -0.29
N PHE A 241 -20.63 4.49 -1.15
CA PHE A 241 -19.18 4.39 -1.35
C PHE A 241 -18.42 4.68 -0.05
N LEU A 242 -18.72 5.76 0.67
CA LEU A 242 -18.12 6.08 1.97
C LEU A 242 -18.27 4.92 2.96
N ASN A 243 -19.45 4.31 3.03
CA ASN A 243 -19.71 3.17 3.90
C ASN A 243 -18.88 1.95 3.46
N SER A 244 -18.82 1.68 2.15
CA SER A 244 -18.04 0.57 1.59
C SER A 244 -16.53 0.67 1.90
N MET A 245 -15.99 1.87 2.12
CA MET A 245 -14.60 2.05 2.49
C MET A 245 -14.26 1.52 3.89
N ASN A 246 -15.24 1.28 4.78
CA ASN A 246 -15.03 0.84 6.16
C ASN A 246 -14.00 1.68 6.95
N ASN A 247 -13.74 2.93 6.55
CA ASN A 247 -12.81 3.83 7.24
C ASN A 247 -13.60 4.82 8.12
N THR A 248 -13.82 4.44 9.38
CA THR A 248 -14.62 5.23 10.32
C THR A 248 -13.98 6.56 10.70
N GLU A 249 -12.66 6.66 10.68
CA GLU A 249 -11.92 7.92 10.94
C GLU A 249 -12.17 8.92 9.84
N LEU A 250 -11.91 8.51 8.61
CA LEU A 250 -12.08 9.36 7.42
C LEU A 250 -13.53 9.78 7.23
N ASN A 251 -14.49 8.87 7.41
CA ASN A 251 -15.92 9.18 7.29
C ASN A 251 -16.37 10.20 8.35
N GLY A 252 -15.85 10.10 9.58
CA GLY A 252 -16.10 11.07 10.63
C GLY A 252 -15.48 12.44 10.34
N ASP A 253 -14.20 12.49 9.92
CA ASP A 253 -13.52 13.74 9.55
C ASP A 253 -14.21 14.44 8.37
N PHE A 254 -14.67 13.66 7.39
CA PHE A 254 -15.43 14.17 6.25
C PHE A 254 -16.80 14.72 6.67
N PHE A 255 -17.49 14.07 7.62
CA PHE A 255 -18.75 14.56 8.16
C PHE A 255 -18.59 15.90 8.89
N ILE A 256 -17.56 16.03 9.73
CA ILE A 256 -17.24 17.29 10.42
C ILE A 256 -16.94 18.39 9.41
N TRP A 257 -16.17 18.07 8.37
CA TRP A 257 -15.93 19.03 7.31
C TRP A 257 -17.24 19.47 6.63
N ALA A 258 -18.14 18.54 6.28
CA ALA A 258 -19.42 18.88 5.67
C ALA A 258 -20.25 19.82 6.56
N LEU A 259 -20.33 19.53 7.87
CA LEU A 259 -21.00 20.40 8.84
C LEU A 259 -20.34 21.79 8.94
N THR A 260 -19.01 21.83 8.95
CA THR A 260 -18.25 23.09 9.02
C THR A 260 -18.48 23.95 7.77
N GLN A 261 -18.52 23.32 6.59
CA GLN A 261 -18.82 23.99 5.32
C GLN A 261 -20.26 24.52 5.29
N TYR A 262 -21.22 23.73 5.78
CA TYR A 262 -22.60 24.16 5.92
C TYR A 262 -22.72 25.39 6.85
N SER A 263 -22.08 25.34 8.02
CA SER A 263 -22.02 26.46 8.96
C SER A 263 -21.42 27.72 8.31
N SER A 264 -20.29 27.60 7.61
CA SER A 264 -19.68 28.76 6.93
C SER A 264 -20.53 29.33 5.77
N ALA A 265 -21.31 28.47 5.10
CA ALA A 265 -22.20 28.90 4.03
C ALA A 265 -23.43 29.67 4.55
N HIS A 266 -23.84 29.41 5.79
CA HIS A 266 -24.94 30.11 6.45
C HIS A 266 -24.51 31.46 7.01
N THR A 267 -23.30 31.55 7.58
CA THR A 267 -22.76 32.82 8.10
C THR A 267 -22.35 33.79 7.00
N ASN A 268 -22.05 33.32 5.79
CA ASN A 268 -21.63 34.15 4.65
C ASN A 268 -22.40 33.79 3.36
N PRO A 269 -23.70 34.13 3.27
CA PRO A 269 -24.56 33.73 2.14
C PRO A 269 -24.14 34.38 0.80
N SER A 270 -23.41 35.49 0.83
CA SER A 270 -22.95 36.23 -0.37
C SER A 270 -21.80 35.54 -1.13
N MET A 271 -21.08 34.61 -0.49
CA MET A 271 -19.88 33.95 -1.04
C MET A 271 -20.10 32.45 -1.35
N SER A 272 -21.28 31.90 -1.04
CA SER A 272 -21.57 30.48 -1.18
C SER A 272 -22.51 30.18 -2.35
N ASN A 273 -22.24 29.10 -3.09
CA ASN A 273 -23.14 28.66 -4.16
C ASN A 273 -24.34 27.91 -3.54
N PRO A 274 -25.60 28.35 -3.73
CA PRO A 274 -26.77 27.75 -3.09
C PRO A 274 -26.94 26.27 -3.42
N ARG A 275 -26.58 25.86 -4.64
CA ARG A 275 -26.59 24.45 -5.07
C ARG A 275 -25.58 23.59 -4.29
N GLN A 276 -24.40 24.12 -3.97
CA GLN A 276 -23.38 23.37 -3.22
C GLN A 276 -23.81 23.21 -1.75
N THR A 277 -24.41 24.24 -1.16
CA THR A 277 -24.99 24.16 0.18
C THR A 277 -26.05 23.07 0.27
N LEU A 278 -26.92 22.93 -0.76
CA LEU A 278 -27.92 21.87 -0.83
C LEU A 278 -27.31 20.47 -0.95
N VAL A 279 -26.27 20.29 -1.77
CA VAL A 279 -25.56 19.00 -1.88
C VAL A 279 -24.92 18.62 -0.54
N ILE A 280 -24.28 19.58 0.14
CA ILE A 280 -23.66 19.36 1.46
C ILE A 280 -24.74 19.02 2.51
N LEU A 281 -25.88 19.72 2.52
CA LEU A 281 -26.99 19.43 3.42
C LEU A 281 -27.55 18.02 3.17
N HIS A 282 -27.73 17.64 1.90
CA HIS A 282 -28.23 16.32 1.55
C HIS A 282 -27.23 15.21 1.91
N LEU A 283 -25.92 15.46 1.77
CA LEU A 283 -24.87 14.57 2.27
C LEU A 283 -24.95 14.42 3.79
N ILE A 284 -25.09 15.51 4.55
CA ILE A 284 -25.23 15.47 6.01
C ILE A 284 -26.45 14.61 6.38
N LEU A 285 -27.61 14.82 5.75
CA LEU A 285 -28.83 14.06 6.01
C LEU A 285 -28.60 12.54 5.82
N ILE A 286 -28.12 12.13 4.64
CA ILE A 286 -27.91 10.71 4.32
C ILE A 286 -26.83 10.11 5.24
N MET A 287 -25.77 10.85 5.55
CA MET A 287 -24.73 10.39 6.48
C MET A 287 -25.25 10.26 7.92
N THR A 288 -26.15 11.12 8.38
CA THR A 288 -26.76 10.96 9.71
C THR A 288 -27.64 9.71 9.79
N GLU A 289 -28.40 9.41 8.72
CA GLU A 289 -29.26 8.22 8.66
C GLU A 289 -28.45 6.91 8.54
N SER A 290 -27.40 6.90 7.71
CA SER A 290 -26.63 5.68 7.39
C SER A 290 -25.41 5.44 8.28
N LEU A 291 -24.74 6.52 8.72
CA LEU A 291 -23.47 6.47 9.44
C LEU A 291 -23.57 7.05 10.87
N GLY A 292 -24.75 7.50 11.31
CA GLY A 292 -24.95 8.17 12.61
C GLY A 292 -24.36 7.43 13.80
N HIS A 293 -24.62 6.12 13.94
CA HIS A 293 -24.09 5.31 15.04
C HIS A 293 -22.56 5.08 15.00
N THR A 294 -21.92 5.31 13.84
CA THR A 294 -20.48 5.10 13.63
C THR A 294 -19.71 6.41 13.77
N ILE A 295 -20.27 7.51 13.29
CA ILE A 295 -19.70 8.87 13.39
C ILE A 295 -19.77 9.38 14.84
N LEU A 296 -20.88 9.12 15.54
CA LEU A 296 -21.06 9.48 16.95
C LEU A 296 -20.17 8.69 17.93
N LYS A 297 -19.37 7.72 17.44
CA LYS A 297 -18.41 6.99 18.28
C LYS A 297 -17.13 7.77 18.56
N LYS A 298 -16.81 8.82 17.80
CA LYS A 298 -15.56 9.60 17.96
C LYS A 298 -15.82 10.97 18.58
N SER A 299 -15.65 11.05 19.90
CA SER A 299 -15.81 12.25 20.72
C SER A 299 -14.94 13.43 20.26
N THR A 300 -13.69 13.18 19.88
CA THR A 300 -12.71 14.20 19.46
C THR A 300 -13.21 15.09 18.33
N GLN A 301 -13.82 14.46 17.33
CA GLN A 301 -14.26 15.11 16.10
C GLN A 301 -15.46 16.02 16.34
N ILE A 302 -16.40 15.58 17.19
CA ILE A 302 -17.59 16.36 17.55
C ILE A 302 -17.23 17.53 18.47
N ILE A 303 -16.27 17.34 19.38
CA ILE A 303 -15.75 18.42 20.24
C ILE A 303 -15.02 19.47 19.38
N ALA A 304 -14.23 19.04 18.38
CA ALA A 304 -13.57 19.95 17.45
C ALA A 304 -14.57 20.76 16.59
N PHE A 305 -15.65 20.13 16.12
CA PHE A 305 -16.73 20.83 15.43
C PHE A 305 -17.40 21.87 16.32
N ALA A 306 -17.78 21.48 17.55
CA ALA A 306 -18.38 22.40 18.51
C ALA A 306 -17.46 23.60 18.75
N ASN A 307 -16.16 23.40 18.98
CA ASN A 307 -15.19 24.48 19.08
C ASN A 307 -15.17 25.38 17.84
N SER A 308 -15.10 24.82 16.63
CA SER A 308 -15.05 25.60 15.38
C SER A 308 -16.29 26.45 15.11
N VAL A 309 -17.46 26.03 15.62
CA VAL A 309 -18.71 26.80 15.55
C VAL A 309 -18.72 27.90 16.62
N LEU A 310 -18.25 27.58 17.82
CA LEU A 310 -18.22 28.49 18.97
C LEU A 310 -17.07 29.53 18.90
N GLU A 311 -16.02 29.31 18.11
CA GLU A 311 -14.86 30.21 17.92
C GLU A 311 -15.11 31.39 16.96
N LYS A 312 -16.07 31.29 16.02
CA LYS A 312 -16.25 32.24 14.92
C LYS A 312 -16.72 33.65 15.32
N GLU A 313 -16.95 33.92 16.60
CA GLU A 313 -17.24 35.28 17.12
C GLU A 313 -15.98 36.15 17.35
N ASP A 314 -14.76 35.63 17.20
CA ASP A 314 -13.54 36.40 17.51
C ASP A 314 -13.05 37.35 16.37
N GLU A 315 -13.79 37.56 15.27
CA GLU A 315 -13.54 38.75 14.44
C GLU A 315 -14.37 39.93 14.98
N PRO A 316 -13.78 40.86 15.77
CA PRO A 316 -14.42 42.12 16.00
C PRO A 316 -14.55 42.80 14.64
N GLU A 317 -15.77 43.20 14.27
CA GLU A 317 -16.01 44.19 13.24
C GLU A 317 -15.05 45.37 13.48
N ILE A 318 -13.98 45.50 12.69
CA ILE A 318 -13.15 46.70 12.67
C ILE A 318 -13.98 47.77 11.94
N LYS A 319 -14.98 48.31 12.64
CA LYS A 319 -15.54 49.62 12.35
C LYS A 319 -14.51 50.66 12.81
N ASN A 320 -14.18 51.56 11.88
CA ASN A 320 -13.38 52.79 11.99
C ASN A 320 -11.91 52.67 11.56
N MET A 321 -11.60 53.08 10.33
CA MET A 321 -11.22 54.48 10.05
C MET A 321 -10.71 54.61 8.59
N GLN A 322 -11.61 54.87 7.63
CA GLN A 322 -11.20 55.56 6.40
C GLN A 322 -11.38 57.07 6.62
N GLN A 323 -10.26 57.76 6.84
CA GLN A 323 -10.06 59.06 6.22
C GLN A 323 -8.88 58.92 5.27
N ASN A 324 -9.16 58.55 4.02
CA ASN A 324 -9.14 59.55 2.95
C ASN A 324 -9.34 58.94 1.56
N SER A 325 -10.29 59.55 0.87
CA SER A 325 -10.33 59.84 -0.56
C SER A 325 -10.79 58.74 -1.54
N LYS A 326 -11.91 59.08 -2.17
CA LYS A 326 -12.37 58.70 -3.52
C LYS A 326 -12.97 57.30 -3.68
N LEU A 327 -14.30 57.22 -3.58
CA LEU A 327 -15.19 57.30 -4.75
C LEU A 327 -16.66 57.17 -4.30
N GLU A 328 -17.29 58.33 -4.06
CA GLU A 328 -18.75 58.47 -4.08
C GLU A 328 -19.24 58.30 -5.52
N PHE A 329 -19.52 57.09 -5.99
CA PHE A 329 -20.46 56.88 -7.10
C PHE A 329 -20.97 55.44 -7.00
N LEU A 330 -22.30 55.28 -6.97
CA LEU A 330 -23.07 54.06 -6.68
C LEU A 330 -23.46 53.85 -5.20
N SER A 331 -23.89 54.92 -4.53
CA SER A 331 -25.02 54.81 -3.61
C SER A 331 -26.29 54.62 -4.44
N ASN A 332 -26.76 53.37 -4.57
CA ASN A 332 -28.17 53.00 -4.66
C ASN A 332 -28.29 51.50 -4.97
N ILE A 333 -29.05 50.81 -4.12
CA ILE A 333 -29.45 49.39 -4.17
C ILE A 333 -28.42 48.41 -3.59
N ALA A 334 -28.38 48.35 -2.26
CA ALA A 334 -28.13 47.12 -1.53
C ALA A 334 -28.95 47.21 -0.24
N GLU A 335 -30.07 46.49 -0.19
CA GLU A 335 -30.60 46.02 1.09
C GLU A 335 -29.47 45.20 1.72
N GLU A 336 -28.94 45.65 2.85
CA GLU A 336 -28.12 44.80 3.70
C GLU A 336 -28.96 43.56 4.03
N PRO A 337 -28.49 42.33 3.77
CA PRO A 337 -29.20 41.17 4.28
C PRO A 337 -29.10 41.25 5.80
N GLU A 338 -30.22 41.58 6.47
CA GLU A 338 -30.38 41.34 7.89
C GLU A 338 -30.08 39.86 8.12
N GLU A 339 -28.93 39.55 8.72
CA GLU A 339 -28.62 38.21 9.19
C GLU A 339 -29.70 37.83 10.21
N ASN A 340 -30.53 36.84 9.88
CA ASN A 340 -31.57 36.38 10.79
C ASN A 340 -30.90 35.82 12.07
N GLU A 341 -30.96 36.54 13.19
CA GLU A 341 -30.49 36.08 14.52
C GLU A 341 -31.05 34.69 14.91
N GLN A 342 -32.19 34.29 14.32
CA GLN A 342 -32.79 32.96 14.47
C GLN A 342 -31.96 31.83 13.85
N ASP A 343 -31.39 32.03 12.65
CA ASP A 343 -30.70 30.96 11.91
C ASP A 343 -29.33 30.64 12.55
N GLN A 344 -28.68 31.63 13.15
CA GLN A 344 -27.43 31.47 13.88
C GLN A 344 -27.62 30.73 15.22
N SER A 345 -28.71 31.05 15.92
CA SER A 345 -29.12 30.36 17.15
C SER A 345 -29.37 28.85 16.93
N GLU A 346 -29.84 28.44 15.74
CA GLU A 346 -30.08 27.03 15.42
C GLU A 346 -28.78 26.22 15.25
N ILE A 347 -27.76 26.81 14.63
CA ILE A 347 -26.44 26.16 14.43
C ILE A 347 -25.71 26.02 15.77
N GLU A 348 -25.79 27.02 16.63
CA GLU A 348 -25.27 26.99 18.00
C GLU A 348 -25.96 25.92 18.84
N TYR A 349 -27.30 25.83 18.75
CA TYR A 349 -28.08 24.80 19.41
C TYR A 349 -27.68 23.39 18.94
N LEU A 350 -27.46 23.19 17.63
CA LEU A 350 -27.01 21.91 17.08
C LEU A 350 -25.61 21.53 17.60
N ALA A 351 -24.66 22.47 17.59
CA ALA A 351 -23.30 22.23 18.07
C ALA A 351 -23.27 21.88 19.58
N LEU A 352 -24.04 22.60 20.39
CA LEU A 352 -24.13 22.35 21.84
C LEU A 352 -24.89 21.05 22.15
N SER A 353 -25.94 20.73 21.39
CA SER A 353 -26.70 19.48 21.56
C SER A 353 -25.86 18.25 21.18
N LEU A 354 -25.07 18.33 20.10
CA LEU A 354 -24.13 17.28 19.71
C LEU A 354 -23.02 17.10 20.76
N LEU A 355 -22.46 18.20 21.29
CA LEU A 355 -21.48 18.16 22.37
C LEU A 355 -22.07 17.52 23.63
N GLY A 356 -23.33 17.83 23.95
CA GLY A 356 -24.07 17.21 25.04
C GLY A 356 -24.26 15.71 24.85
N SER A 357 -24.71 15.28 23.68
CA SER A 357 -24.88 13.86 23.37
C SER A 357 -23.58 13.07 23.56
N VAL A 358 -22.44 13.62 23.14
CA VAL A 358 -21.12 12.99 23.29
C VAL A 358 -20.67 12.93 24.75
N LEU A 359 -20.96 13.97 25.53
CA LEU A 359 -20.58 14.05 26.94
C LEU A 359 -21.54 13.29 27.86
N THR A 360 -22.75 12.96 27.42
CA THR A 360 -23.67 12.06 28.13
C THR A 360 -23.40 10.58 27.86
N ASP A 361 -22.67 10.27 26.79
CA ASP A 361 -22.24 8.89 26.49
C ASP A 361 -21.10 8.50 27.45
N ASP A 362 -21.23 7.38 28.15
CA ASP A 362 -20.28 6.88 29.16
C ASP A 362 -19.05 6.24 28.50
N LYS A 363 -18.27 7.06 27.79
CA LYS A 363 -17.03 6.66 27.10
C LYS A 363 -15.81 7.30 27.75
N GLU A 364 -14.70 6.56 27.78
CA GLU A 364 -13.38 7.09 28.14
C GLU A 364 -12.95 8.11 27.07
N LEU A 365 -12.68 9.36 27.49
CA LEU A 365 -12.25 10.45 26.63
C LEU A 365 -10.73 10.40 26.44
N SER A 366 -10.25 10.66 25.22
CA SER A 366 -8.80 10.69 24.95
C SER A 366 -8.13 11.92 25.59
N THR A 367 -6.79 11.90 25.75
CA THR A 367 -6.02 13.08 26.20
C THR A 367 -6.23 14.30 25.30
N GLN A 368 -6.40 14.07 24.00
CA GLN A 368 -6.72 15.11 23.03
C GLN A 368 -8.15 15.66 23.21
N ASP A 369 -9.13 14.82 23.55
CA ASP A 369 -10.50 15.26 23.85
C ASP A 369 -10.50 16.20 25.05
N LEU A 370 -9.73 15.87 26.09
CA LEU A 370 -9.65 16.67 27.31
C LEU A 370 -9.02 18.04 27.05
N LEU A 371 -8.00 18.13 26.18
CA LEU A 371 -7.42 19.41 25.76
C LEU A 371 -8.42 20.25 24.95
N LEU A 372 -9.16 19.62 24.03
CA LEU A 372 -10.21 20.31 23.27
C LEU A 372 -11.38 20.73 24.16
N LEU A 373 -11.67 19.99 25.23
CA LEU A 373 -12.70 20.31 26.21
C LEU A 373 -12.29 21.43 27.20
N ASP A 374 -11.01 21.56 27.52
CA ASP A 374 -10.50 22.73 28.24
C ASP A 374 -10.71 24.01 27.41
N HIS A 375 -10.49 23.91 26.11
CA HIS A 375 -10.79 24.99 25.18
C HIS A 375 -12.30 25.28 25.06
N THR A 376 -13.16 24.25 24.90
CA THR A 376 -14.63 24.44 24.89
C THR A 376 -15.12 25.09 26.18
N GLN A 377 -14.50 24.81 27.34
CA GLN A 377 -14.89 25.39 28.62
C GLN A 377 -14.72 26.92 28.64
N SER A 378 -13.69 27.45 27.97
CA SER A 378 -13.48 28.89 27.81
C SER A 378 -14.53 29.53 26.91
N LEU A 379 -14.97 28.84 25.86
CA LEU A 379 -15.98 29.28 24.90
C LEU A 379 -17.40 29.22 25.51
N LEU A 380 -17.72 28.14 26.24
CA LEU A 380 -19.00 27.93 26.93
C LEU A 380 -19.32 28.99 27.98
N ALA A 381 -18.30 29.68 28.51
CA ALA A 381 -18.50 30.78 29.46
C ALA A 381 -19.23 31.97 28.83
N ARG A 382 -19.15 32.16 27.51
CA ARG A 382 -19.83 33.24 26.76
C ARG A 382 -21.32 32.90 26.55
N PHE A 383 -21.62 31.64 26.26
CA PHE A 383 -22.99 31.14 26.07
C PHE A 383 -23.80 31.00 27.37
N SER A 384 -23.17 31.10 28.54
CA SER A 384 -23.85 31.15 29.85
C SER A 384 -24.84 32.32 29.98
N ASN A 385 -24.67 33.39 29.18
CA ASN A 385 -25.53 34.59 29.19
C ASN A 385 -26.32 34.80 27.88
N HIS A 386 -26.40 33.79 27.01
CA HIS A 386 -27.01 33.90 25.69
C HIS A 386 -28.50 34.33 25.72
N ALA A 387 -29.00 35.04 24.70
CA ALA A 387 -30.38 35.52 24.66
C ALA A 387 -31.40 34.36 24.75
N ASN A 388 -31.11 33.24 24.06
CA ASN A 388 -31.93 32.04 24.06
C ASN A 388 -31.78 31.20 25.36
N SER A 389 -32.90 30.92 26.04
CA SER A 389 -32.94 30.11 27.27
C SER A 389 -32.53 28.66 27.10
N GLU A 390 -32.77 28.06 25.93
CA GLU A 390 -32.41 26.68 25.62
C GLU A 390 -30.87 26.52 25.55
N ILE A 391 -30.22 27.40 24.79
CA ILE A 391 -28.75 27.45 24.60
C ILE A 391 -28.05 27.68 25.94
N ARG A 392 -28.55 28.62 26.74
CA ARG A 392 -28.02 28.93 28.08
C ARG A 392 -28.10 27.73 29.03
N ASN A 393 -29.21 26.97 29.00
CA ASN A 393 -29.37 25.80 29.85
C ASN A 393 -28.42 24.67 29.44
N ILE A 394 -28.30 24.41 28.13
CA ILE A 394 -27.37 23.40 27.61
C ILE A 394 -25.92 23.79 27.94
N ALA A 395 -25.52 25.04 27.68
CA ALA A 395 -24.15 25.51 27.96
C ALA A 395 -23.75 25.38 29.44
N ASN A 396 -24.66 25.72 30.37
CA ASN A 396 -24.41 25.58 31.81
C ASN A 396 -24.33 24.11 32.26
N ASN A 397 -25.15 23.23 31.68
CA ASN A 397 -25.07 21.79 31.93
C ASN A 397 -23.77 21.18 31.41
N LEU A 398 -23.34 21.56 30.19
CA LEU A 398 -22.07 21.10 29.60
C LEU A 398 -20.88 21.55 30.43
N LYS A 399 -20.88 22.79 30.91
CA LYS A 399 -19.81 23.34 31.77
C LYS A 399 -19.61 22.51 33.04
N LEU A 400 -20.70 22.03 33.65
CA LEU A 400 -20.65 21.15 34.81
C LEU A 400 -20.09 19.77 34.46
N VAL A 401 -20.56 19.16 33.37
CA VAL A 401 -20.14 17.81 32.93
C VAL A 401 -18.68 17.78 32.46
N ILE A 402 -18.21 18.85 31.81
CA ILE A 402 -16.82 18.99 31.39
C ILE A 402 -15.91 19.14 32.61
N ALA A 403 -16.27 20.02 33.56
CA ALA A 403 -15.49 20.23 34.76
C ALA A 403 -15.33 18.96 35.61
N THR A 404 -16.37 18.12 35.70
CA THR A 404 -16.29 16.83 36.43
C THR A 404 -15.41 15.81 35.71
N ARG A 405 -15.48 15.72 34.38
CA ARG A 405 -14.68 14.78 33.58
C ARG A 405 -13.21 15.18 33.45
N VAL A 406 -12.90 16.48 33.32
CA VAL A 406 -11.52 17.00 33.29
C VAL A 406 -10.83 16.79 34.64
N ALA A 407 -11.54 17.06 35.75
CA ALA A 407 -11.01 16.83 37.10
C ALA A 407 -10.77 15.34 37.41
N PHE A 408 -11.56 14.43 36.84
CA PHE A 408 -11.40 12.98 37.01
C PHE A 408 -10.14 12.44 36.31
N ASN A 409 -9.80 12.96 35.12
CA ASN A 409 -8.67 12.49 34.32
C ASN A 409 -7.30 13.07 34.70
N LEU A 410 -7.24 14.26 35.31
CA LEU A 410 -5.99 14.86 35.80
C LEU A 410 -5.28 14.00 36.88
N ASN A 411 -5.97 13.03 37.47
CA ASN A 411 -5.41 12.09 38.44
C ASN A 411 -4.77 10.83 37.82
N GLN A 412 -4.76 10.66 36.48
CA GLN A 412 -4.23 9.45 35.82
C GLN A 412 -3.09 9.67 34.81
N GLN A 413 -2.55 10.87 34.62
CA GLN A 413 -1.50 11.06 33.62
C GLN A 413 -0.12 10.55 34.07
N THR A 414 0.29 9.38 33.55
CA THR A 414 1.71 9.00 33.46
C THR A 414 2.18 9.10 32.01
N THR A 415 3.25 9.88 31.79
CA THR A 415 3.84 10.26 30.50
C THR A 415 4.46 9.11 29.68
N GLY A 416 4.27 7.86 30.10
CA GLY A 416 4.66 6.65 29.37
C GLY A 416 3.55 6.02 28.51
N GLU A 417 2.29 6.40 28.72
CA GLU A 417 1.12 5.77 28.10
C GLU A 417 0.90 6.16 26.64
N ASP A 418 1.27 7.37 26.21
CA ASP A 418 0.99 7.86 24.84
C ASP A 418 1.70 7.04 23.74
N LYS A 419 2.94 6.61 23.97
CA LYS A 419 3.68 5.78 22.99
C LYS A 419 3.10 4.37 22.89
N LEU A 420 2.71 3.79 24.03
CA LEU A 420 2.08 2.47 24.07
C LEU A 420 0.67 2.51 23.48
N ALA A 421 -0.09 3.59 23.71
CA ALA A 421 -1.40 3.81 23.11
C ALA A 421 -1.30 3.92 21.57
N ALA A 422 -0.32 4.67 21.06
CA ALA A 422 -0.07 4.76 19.62
C ALA A 422 0.31 3.40 19.00
N SER A 423 1.19 2.63 19.66
CA SER A 423 1.55 1.27 19.23
C SER A 423 0.35 0.31 19.25
N ARG A 424 -0.53 0.41 20.25
CA ARG A 424 -1.79 -0.36 20.30
C ARG A 424 -2.74 0.00 19.17
N LYS A 425 -2.94 1.29 18.87
CA LYS A 425 -3.76 1.74 17.73
C LYS A 425 -3.21 1.17 16.42
N ARG A 426 -1.89 1.23 16.21
CA ARG A 426 -1.24 0.70 15.01
C ARG A 426 -1.36 -0.82 14.89
N TYR A 427 -1.21 -1.55 16.00
CA TYR A 427 -1.41 -3.00 16.02
C TYR A 427 -2.87 -3.36 15.71
N GLN A 428 -3.83 -2.65 16.28
CA GLN A 428 -5.25 -2.85 16.00
C GLN A 428 -5.58 -2.59 14.52
N GLN A 429 -5.06 -1.50 13.94
CA GLN A 429 -5.18 -1.23 12.50
C GLN A 429 -4.62 -2.38 11.65
N ALA A 430 -3.50 -2.97 12.06
CA ALA A 430 -2.94 -4.13 11.36
C ALA A 430 -3.86 -5.36 11.45
N MET A 431 -4.45 -5.63 12.62
CA MET A 431 -5.39 -6.74 12.81
C MET A 431 -6.67 -6.55 11.99
N GLU A 432 -7.21 -5.34 11.94
CA GLU A 432 -8.39 -5.00 11.13
C GLU A 432 -8.08 -5.17 9.64
N ALA A 433 -6.93 -4.68 9.16
CA ALA A 433 -6.50 -4.83 7.78
C ALA A 433 -6.30 -6.30 7.37
N LEU A 434 -5.82 -7.18 8.28
CA LEU A 434 -5.68 -8.61 8.01
C LEU A 434 -7.01 -9.35 7.82
N GLN A 435 -8.10 -8.82 8.37
CA GLN A 435 -9.45 -9.40 8.25
C GLN A 435 -10.22 -8.87 7.03
N ASP A 436 -9.67 -7.87 6.33
CA ASP A 436 -10.26 -7.30 5.13
C ASP A 436 -10.42 -8.36 4.03
N GLN A 437 -11.32 -8.21 3.06
CA GLN A 437 -11.41 -9.14 1.91
C GLN A 437 -10.49 -8.73 0.76
N ILE A 438 -10.11 -7.45 0.70
CA ILE A 438 -9.27 -6.89 -0.36
C ILE A 438 -7.81 -7.28 -0.12
N LEU A 439 -7.22 -8.02 -1.08
CA LEU A 439 -5.86 -8.54 -0.99
C LEU A 439 -4.79 -7.45 -0.70
N PRO A 440 -4.76 -6.30 -1.41
CA PRO A 440 -3.88 -5.19 -1.05
C PRO A 440 -3.97 -4.73 0.40
N VAL A 441 -5.17 -4.71 0.98
CA VAL A 441 -5.38 -4.25 2.36
C VAL A 441 -4.89 -5.32 3.36
N LYS A 442 -5.16 -6.61 3.10
CA LYS A 442 -4.56 -7.71 3.87
C LYS A 442 -3.04 -7.63 3.89
N ALA A 443 -2.42 -7.48 2.71
CA ALA A 443 -0.98 -7.36 2.57
C ALA A 443 -0.43 -6.09 3.25
N TYR A 444 -1.21 -4.99 3.27
CA TYR A 444 -0.86 -3.79 4.03
C TYR A 444 -0.82 -4.07 5.53
N GLY A 445 -1.78 -4.85 6.06
CA GLY A 445 -1.76 -5.32 7.45
C GLY A 445 -0.49 -6.12 7.79
N ILE A 446 -0.07 -7.04 6.91
CA ILE A 446 1.20 -7.77 7.02
C ILE A 446 2.38 -6.78 7.04
N GLY A 447 2.35 -5.78 6.16
CA GLY A 447 3.35 -4.70 6.09
C GLY A 447 3.46 -3.90 7.39
N ILE A 448 2.33 -3.54 8.02
CA ILE A 448 2.33 -2.83 9.31
C ILE A 448 3.00 -3.68 10.39
N LEU A 449 2.63 -4.96 10.52
CA LEU A 449 3.24 -5.84 11.53
C LEU A 449 4.74 -6.00 11.31
N LYS A 450 5.15 -6.21 10.06
CA LYS A 450 6.55 -6.28 9.67
C LYS A 450 7.31 -5.01 10.08
N ASP A 451 6.75 -3.84 9.79
CA ASP A 451 7.35 -2.55 10.15
C ASP A 451 7.47 -2.36 11.66
N MET A 452 6.45 -2.78 12.42
CA MET A 452 6.49 -2.72 13.89
C MET A 452 7.58 -3.64 14.46
N VAL A 453 7.75 -4.85 13.92
CA VAL A 453 8.84 -5.76 14.31
C VAL A 453 10.20 -5.13 14.02
N LEU A 454 10.41 -4.62 12.79
CA LEU A 454 11.69 -4.02 12.39
C LEU A 454 12.06 -2.79 13.22
N LYS A 455 11.06 -2.01 13.65
CA LYS A 455 11.25 -0.83 14.51
C LYS A 455 11.43 -1.17 15.99
N LYS A 456 11.40 -2.46 16.38
CA LYS A 456 11.45 -2.92 17.77
C LYS A 456 10.37 -2.24 18.62
N ASP A 457 9.14 -2.23 18.10
CA ASP A 457 8.00 -1.63 18.80
C ASP A 457 7.84 -2.26 20.21
N PRO A 458 7.67 -1.45 21.27
CA PRO A 458 7.58 -1.95 22.65
C PRO A 458 6.41 -2.92 22.88
N LEU A 459 5.38 -2.91 22.03
CA LEU A 459 4.25 -3.83 22.12
C LEU A 459 4.58 -5.22 21.58
N ILE A 460 5.52 -5.35 20.63
CA ILE A 460 5.84 -6.63 19.97
C ILE A 460 7.02 -7.30 20.69
N VAL A 461 6.76 -7.75 21.92
CA VAL A 461 7.74 -8.45 22.75
C VAL A 461 7.06 -9.67 23.37
N GLY A 462 7.82 -10.73 23.70
CA GLY A 462 7.28 -11.87 24.45
C GLY A 462 6.14 -12.60 23.71
N PRO A 463 4.92 -12.67 24.27
CA PRO A 463 3.81 -13.42 23.69
C PRO A 463 3.22 -12.75 22.43
N GLU A 464 3.23 -11.42 22.34
CA GLU A 464 2.76 -10.71 21.14
C GLU A 464 3.67 -10.99 19.93
N LEU A 465 4.98 -11.10 20.15
CA LEU A 465 5.92 -11.53 19.11
C LEU A 465 5.60 -12.94 18.61
N ASP A 466 5.24 -13.85 19.53
CA ASP A 466 4.87 -15.21 19.19
C ASP A 466 3.54 -15.25 18.42
N ARG A 467 2.58 -14.41 18.79
CA ARG A 467 1.33 -14.23 18.04
C ARG A 467 1.56 -13.69 16.63
N VAL A 468 2.45 -12.72 16.45
CA VAL A 468 2.80 -12.19 15.11
C VAL A 468 3.48 -13.28 14.27
N LEU A 469 4.34 -14.10 14.87
CA LEU A 469 4.95 -15.24 14.18
C LEU A 469 3.88 -16.24 13.74
N ASP A 470 2.95 -16.61 14.63
CA ASP A 470 1.88 -17.55 14.31
C ASP A 470 0.97 -17.02 13.19
N ILE A 471 0.69 -15.70 13.20
CA ILE A 471 -0.04 -15.02 12.10
C ILE A 471 0.73 -15.19 10.78
N PHE A 472 2.03 -14.89 10.74
CA PHE A 472 2.79 -15.03 9.51
C PHE A 472 2.92 -16.48 9.05
N VAL A 473 3.14 -17.44 9.95
CA VAL A 473 3.14 -18.88 9.62
C VAL A 473 1.79 -19.32 9.03
N SER A 474 0.67 -18.83 9.59
CA SER A 474 -0.66 -19.09 9.03
C SER A 474 -0.85 -18.43 7.66
N MET A 475 -0.40 -17.19 7.46
CA MET A 475 -0.52 -16.47 6.19
C MET A 475 0.37 -17.06 5.10
N VAL A 476 1.48 -17.69 5.47
CA VAL A 476 2.32 -18.46 4.55
C VAL A 476 1.56 -19.68 3.99
N GLN A 477 0.50 -20.17 4.63
CA GLN A 477 -0.34 -21.26 4.11
C GLN A 477 -1.42 -20.78 3.13
N ASN A 478 -1.52 -19.48 2.86
CA ASN A 478 -2.53 -18.95 1.96
C ASN A 478 -2.30 -19.42 0.50
N GLU A 479 -3.36 -19.81 -0.21
CA GLU A 479 -3.27 -20.18 -1.64
C GLU A 479 -2.95 -18.98 -2.52
N ASP A 480 -3.35 -17.79 -2.09
CA ASP A 480 -3.03 -16.55 -2.78
C ASP A 480 -1.53 -16.24 -2.65
N SER A 481 -0.84 -16.26 -3.79
CA SER A 481 0.61 -16.08 -3.83
C SER A 481 1.05 -14.69 -3.38
N PHE A 482 0.19 -13.68 -3.51
CA PHE A 482 0.52 -12.32 -3.10
C PHE A 482 0.57 -12.21 -1.58
N ILE A 483 -0.41 -12.79 -0.87
CA ILE A 483 -0.38 -12.90 0.60
C ILE A 483 0.78 -13.77 1.07
N TYR A 484 1.00 -14.91 0.43
CA TYR A 484 2.10 -15.82 0.71
C TYR A 484 3.47 -15.12 0.67
N LEU A 485 3.79 -14.41 -0.41
CA LEU A 485 5.09 -13.73 -0.57
C LEU A 485 5.28 -12.61 0.45
N ASN A 486 4.23 -11.84 0.75
CA ASN A 486 4.28 -10.81 1.78
C ASN A 486 4.51 -11.41 3.18
N ALA A 487 3.93 -12.58 3.46
CA ALA A 487 4.12 -13.29 4.72
C ALA A 487 5.55 -13.85 4.87
N ILE A 488 6.13 -14.44 3.81
CA ILE A 488 7.54 -14.88 3.80
C ILE A 488 8.47 -13.69 4.08
N LYS A 489 8.26 -12.56 3.41
CA LYS A 489 9.02 -11.31 3.68
C LYS A 489 8.86 -10.85 5.12
N GLY A 490 7.66 -11.00 5.69
CA GLY A 490 7.37 -10.77 7.10
C GLY A 490 8.21 -11.66 8.03
N LEU A 491 8.20 -12.98 7.81
CA LEU A 491 9.00 -13.95 8.58
C LEU A 491 10.51 -13.66 8.50
N SER A 492 11.00 -13.37 7.30
CA SER A 492 12.40 -13.00 7.07
C SER A 492 12.78 -11.70 7.79
N ALA A 493 11.88 -10.72 7.88
CA ALA A 493 12.12 -9.52 8.68
C ALA A 493 12.13 -9.76 10.19
N MET A 494 11.40 -10.77 10.69
CA MET A 494 11.41 -11.12 12.12
C MET A 494 12.75 -11.71 12.57
N THR A 495 13.44 -12.43 11.68
CA THR A 495 14.74 -13.04 11.98
C THR A 495 15.86 -11.99 12.05
N ASP A 496 15.72 -10.84 11.37
CA ASP A 496 16.66 -9.72 11.47
C ASP A 496 16.79 -9.18 12.92
N ILE A 497 15.69 -9.21 13.68
CA ILE A 497 15.62 -8.65 15.04
C ILE A 497 15.73 -9.75 16.10
N HIS A 498 14.97 -10.84 15.94
CA HIS A 498 14.85 -11.93 16.91
C HIS A 498 15.39 -13.26 16.36
N GLY A 499 16.50 -13.20 15.62
CA GLY A 499 17.10 -14.31 14.85
C GLY A 499 17.05 -15.67 15.53
N LYS A 500 17.70 -15.84 16.70
CA LYS A 500 17.75 -17.14 17.38
C LYS A 500 16.36 -17.72 17.66
N LYS A 501 15.47 -16.93 18.26
CA LYS A 501 14.14 -17.40 18.69
C LYS A 501 13.27 -17.79 17.49
N ILE A 502 13.21 -16.91 16.49
CA ILE A 502 12.37 -17.11 15.31
C ILE A 502 12.91 -18.25 14.45
N LEU A 503 14.23 -18.30 14.23
CA LEU A 503 14.86 -19.35 13.45
C LEU A 503 14.65 -20.74 14.05
N THR A 504 14.81 -20.89 15.38
CA THR A 504 14.52 -22.17 16.05
C THR A 504 13.07 -22.61 15.84
N LYS A 505 12.10 -21.69 15.94
CA LYS A 505 10.69 -22.01 15.72
C LYS A 505 10.38 -22.42 14.27
N LEU A 506 10.96 -21.72 13.29
CA LEU A 506 10.81 -22.10 11.88
C LEU A 506 11.42 -23.48 11.60
N LEU A 507 12.59 -23.79 12.19
CA LEU A 507 13.20 -25.11 12.08
C LEU A 507 12.38 -26.20 12.78
N ASP A 508 11.74 -25.91 13.91
CA ASP A 508 10.86 -26.86 14.59
C ASP A 508 9.64 -27.22 13.73
N ILE A 509 9.09 -26.24 12.99
CA ILE A 509 8.02 -26.47 12.01
C ILE A 509 8.56 -27.29 10.83
N TYR A 510 9.73 -26.94 10.31
CA TYR A 510 10.37 -27.62 9.17
C TYR A 510 10.72 -29.08 9.45
N GLU A 511 11.23 -29.38 10.66
CA GLU A 511 11.59 -30.73 11.13
C GLU A 511 10.39 -31.62 11.48
N ASP A 512 9.16 -31.11 11.40
CA ASP A 512 7.96 -31.83 11.79
C ASP A 512 7.86 -32.18 13.28
N LYS A 513 8.40 -31.34 14.18
CA LYS A 513 8.26 -31.59 15.62
C LYS A 513 6.81 -31.43 16.11
N VAL A 514 5.95 -30.85 15.28
CA VAL A 514 4.59 -30.42 15.63
C VAL A 514 3.54 -31.03 14.69
N ASN A 515 3.84 -32.16 14.01
CA ASN A 515 2.93 -32.85 13.07
C ASN A 515 2.32 -31.91 12.02
N GLN A 516 3.18 -31.29 11.22
CA GLN A 516 2.86 -30.30 10.22
C GLN A 516 2.69 -30.93 8.84
N PRO A 517 1.68 -30.51 8.05
CA PRO A 517 1.53 -31.03 6.69
C PRO A 517 2.74 -30.66 5.82
N MET A 518 3.09 -31.54 4.87
CA MET A 518 4.25 -31.37 4.00
C MET A 518 4.29 -30.01 3.29
N ASP A 519 3.14 -29.53 2.80
CA ASP A 519 3.03 -28.23 2.13
C ASP A 519 3.44 -27.08 3.06
N ASN A 520 3.01 -27.11 4.32
CA ASN A 520 3.42 -26.10 5.31
C ASN A 520 4.93 -26.15 5.56
N ARG A 521 5.51 -27.36 5.64
CA ARG A 521 6.96 -27.53 5.82
C ARG A 521 7.74 -26.97 4.63
N LEU A 522 7.30 -27.22 3.39
CA LEU A 522 7.94 -26.67 2.19
C LEU A 522 7.85 -25.14 2.13
N ARG A 523 6.69 -24.57 2.45
CA ARG A 523 6.48 -23.11 2.49
C ARG A 523 7.31 -22.42 3.58
N VAL A 524 7.46 -23.05 4.74
CA VAL A 524 8.40 -22.59 5.78
C VAL A 524 9.86 -22.77 5.34
N GLY A 525 10.15 -23.83 4.57
CA GLY A 525 11.44 -24.01 3.90
C GLY A 525 11.81 -22.85 2.99
N GLU A 526 10.85 -22.31 2.23
CA GLU A 526 11.06 -21.11 1.40
C GLU A 526 11.33 -19.87 2.26
N ALA A 527 10.61 -19.70 3.38
CA ALA A 527 10.90 -18.62 4.33
C ALA A 527 12.30 -18.72 4.96
N LEU A 528 12.76 -19.95 5.24
CA LEU A 528 14.13 -20.22 5.68
C LEU A 528 15.15 -19.88 4.58
N LEU A 529 14.90 -20.32 3.34
CA LEU A 529 15.74 -20.03 2.18
C LEU A 529 15.93 -18.51 2.01
N GLN A 530 14.83 -17.76 1.99
CA GLN A 530 14.86 -16.30 1.87
C GLN A 530 15.54 -15.63 3.08
N THR A 531 15.39 -16.19 4.29
CA THR A 531 16.10 -15.72 5.48
C THR A 531 17.61 -15.91 5.34
N VAL A 532 18.05 -17.08 4.87
CA VAL A 532 19.47 -17.38 4.65
C VAL A 532 20.06 -16.44 3.60
N GLU A 533 19.40 -16.28 2.45
CA GLU A 533 19.81 -15.35 1.40
C GLU A 533 19.97 -13.92 1.92
N ARG A 534 18.98 -13.45 2.69
CA ARG A 534 18.94 -12.08 3.19
C ARG A 534 20.00 -11.82 4.27
N ALA A 535 20.22 -12.79 5.16
CA ALA A 535 21.13 -12.63 6.30
C ALA A 535 22.60 -12.63 5.88
N GLY A 536 22.95 -13.27 4.77
CA GLY A 536 24.32 -13.31 4.26
C GLY A 536 25.31 -13.86 5.30
N GLU A 537 26.47 -13.21 5.43
CA GLU A 537 27.52 -13.60 6.38
C GLU A 537 27.08 -13.55 7.85
N VAL A 538 26.10 -12.71 8.20
CA VAL A 538 25.59 -12.58 9.58
C VAL A 538 24.97 -13.89 10.07
N LEU A 539 24.47 -14.71 9.13
CA LEU A 539 23.90 -16.02 9.40
C LEU A 539 24.91 -17.02 9.99
N GLY A 540 26.22 -16.80 9.81
CA GLY A 540 27.26 -17.71 10.29
C GLY A 540 27.14 -18.07 11.78
N LYS A 541 26.58 -17.16 12.60
CA LYS A 541 26.30 -17.40 14.04
C LYS A 541 25.26 -18.49 14.31
N PHE A 542 24.44 -18.81 13.32
CA PHE A 542 23.36 -19.79 13.39
C PHE A 542 23.59 -21.00 12.48
N ALA A 543 24.75 -21.07 11.80
CA ALA A 543 25.07 -22.11 10.82
C ALA A 543 24.96 -23.53 11.43
N ASP A 544 25.44 -23.72 12.65
CA ASP A 544 25.39 -25.03 13.32
C ASP A 544 23.95 -25.53 13.54
N ILE A 545 23.05 -24.65 13.99
CA ILE A 545 21.65 -25.00 14.27
C ILE A 545 20.91 -25.29 12.96
N LEU A 546 21.13 -24.44 11.95
CA LEU A 546 20.56 -24.61 10.61
C LEU A 546 21.01 -25.92 9.98
N LEU A 547 22.32 -26.14 9.90
CA LEU A 547 22.86 -27.30 9.21
C LEU A 547 22.46 -28.59 9.91
N THR A 548 22.49 -28.63 11.25
CA THR A 548 22.02 -29.80 12.01
C THR A 548 20.57 -30.15 11.68
N SER A 549 19.72 -29.13 11.56
CA SER A 549 18.30 -29.29 11.24
C SER A 549 18.08 -29.76 9.81
N LEU A 550 18.74 -29.12 8.84
CA LEU A 550 18.68 -29.46 7.42
C LEU A 550 19.19 -30.87 7.16
N LEU A 551 20.29 -31.28 7.81
CA LEU A 551 20.80 -32.64 7.73
C LEU A 551 19.83 -33.67 8.32
N ARG A 552 19.08 -33.33 9.38
CA ARG A 552 18.04 -34.22 9.94
C ARG A 552 16.90 -34.42 8.93
N VAL A 553 16.46 -33.36 8.28
CA VAL A 553 15.42 -33.42 7.24
C VAL A 553 15.89 -34.19 6.01
N LEU A 554 17.15 -34.02 5.58
CA LEU A 554 17.71 -34.82 4.49
C LEU A 554 17.76 -36.31 4.80
N ARG A 555 18.03 -36.65 6.07
CA ARG A 555 18.12 -38.04 6.54
C ARG A 555 16.76 -38.73 6.71
N SER A 556 15.68 -37.98 6.94
CA SER A 556 14.36 -38.59 7.15
C SER A 556 13.84 -39.31 5.90
N ARG A 557 14.28 -38.89 4.70
CA ARG A 557 13.88 -39.43 3.38
C ARG A 557 12.36 -39.52 3.21
N GLU A 558 11.61 -38.65 3.88
CA GLU A 558 10.14 -38.65 3.88
C GLU A 558 9.59 -38.31 2.49
N SER A 559 10.18 -37.30 1.82
CA SER A 559 9.82 -36.94 0.46
C SER A 559 11.00 -36.35 -0.32
N PRO A 560 11.09 -36.61 -1.64
CA PRO A 560 12.07 -35.97 -2.51
C PRO A 560 11.97 -34.44 -2.52
N HIS A 561 10.75 -33.88 -2.43
CA HIS A 561 10.52 -32.44 -2.41
C HIS A 561 11.16 -31.77 -1.19
N LEU A 562 11.05 -32.40 -0.02
CA LEU A 562 11.62 -31.84 1.20
C LEU A 562 13.15 -31.98 1.22
N GLN A 563 13.68 -33.08 0.68
CA GLN A 563 15.11 -33.23 0.48
C GLN A 563 15.66 -32.16 -0.47
N ASN A 564 14.96 -31.87 -1.57
CA ASN A 564 15.34 -30.79 -2.49
C ASN A 564 15.31 -29.42 -1.82
N SER A 565 14.26 -29.14 -1.03
CA SER A 565 14.17 -27.91 -0.25
C SER A 565 15.36 -27.77 0.71
N ALA A 566 15.72 -28.82 1.44
CA ALA A 566 16.84 -28.79 2.37
C ALA A 566 18.19 -28.62 1.64
N LEU A 567 18.40 -29.31 0.51
CA LEU A 567 19.59 -29.15 -0.34
C LEU A 567 19.70 -27.71 -0.89
N ALA A 568 18.59 -27.11 -1.30
CA ALA A 568 18.57 -25.72 -1.77
C ALA A 568 18.98 -24.74 -0.67
N ILE A 569 18.47 -24.91 0.56
CA ILE A 569 18.85 -24.07 1.70
C ILE A 569 20.35 -24.23 2.01
N ILE A 570 20.89 -25.45 2.03
CA ILE A 570 22.34 -25.67 2.21
C ILE A 570 23.13 -25.02 1.08
N GLY A 571 22.64 -25.08 -0.16
CA GLY A 571 23.28 -24.44 -1.32
C GLY A 571 23.41 -22.93 -1.15
N VAL A 572 22.33 -22.29 -0.71
CA VAL A 572 22.37 -20.86 -0.38
C VAL A 572 23.31 -20.60 0.80
N MET A 573 23.32 -21.44 1.83
CA MET A 573 24.28 -21.28 2.94
C MET A 573 25.74 -21.35 2.44
N CYS A 574 26.04 -22.27 1.51
CA CYS A 574 27.36 -22.36 0.87
C CYS A 574 27.73 -21.09 0.11
N GLU A 575 26.78 -20.46 -0.58
CA GLU A 575 27.01 -19.22 -1.34
C GLU A 575 27.10 -17.98 -0.45
N THR A 576 26.35 -17.95 0.66
CA THR A 576 26.20 -16.76 1.51
C THR A 576 27.14 -16.71 2.71
N CYS A 577 27.47 -17.85 3.32
CA CYS A 577 28.35 -17.94 4.48
C CYS A 577 29.36 -19.11 4.43
N PRO A 578 30.14 -19.25 3.34
CA PRO A 578 31.04 -20.39 3.10
C PRO A 578 32.04 -20.61 4.25
N TYR A 579 32.62 -19.54 4.81
CA TYR A 579 33.59 -19.64 5.90
C TYR A 579 33.01 -20.20 7.19
N ALA A 580 31.73 -19.94 7.48
CA ALA A 580 31.06 -20.48 8.66
C ALA A 580 30.81 -21.99 8.53
N LEU A 581 30.77 -22.50 7.29
CA LEU A 581 30.56 -23.91 6.96
C LEU A 581 31.85 -24.71 6.81
N LEU A 582 33.04 -24.08 6.84
CA LEU A 582 34.33 -24.77 6.70
C LEU A 582 34.47 -26.01 7.63
N PRO A 583 34.09 -25.97 8.92
CA PRO A 583 34.18 -27.14 9.79
C PRO A 583 33.32 -28.32 9.32
N TRP A 584 32.25 -28.03 8.58
CA TRP A 584 31.23 -28.97 8.15
C TRP A 584 31.42 -29.48 6.73
N PHE A 585 32.33 -28.89 5.94
CA PHE A 585 32.51 -29.24 4.52
C PHE A 585 32.80 -30.71 4.27
N ARG A 586 33.62 -31.35 5.11
CA ARG A 586 33.87 -32.79 5.00
C ARG A 586 32.56 -33.57 5.06
N GLU A 587 31.73 -33.26 6.05
CA GLU A 587 30.44 -33.91 6.21
C GLU A 587 29.54 -33.62 5.00
N ILE A 588 29.37 -32.36 4.62
CA ILE A 588 28.49 -31.99 3.49
C ILE A 588 28.93 -32.70 2.19
N ILE A 589 30.23 -32.73 1.90
CA ILE A 589 30.80 -33.38 0.70
C ILE A 589 30.60 -34.89 0.74
N GLU A 590 30.95 -35.56 1.84
CA GLU A 590 30.76 -37.00 2.00
C GLU A 590 29.27 -37.39 1.87
N TRP A 591 28.37 -36.57 2.43
CA TRP A 591 26.93 -36.72 2.29
C TRP A 591 26.46 -36.58 0.85
N MET A 592 26.90 -35.55 0.12
CA MET A 592 26.54 -35.35 -1.29
C MET A 592 27.01 -36.50 -2.17
N VAL A 593 28.27 -36.94 -2.00
CA VAL A 593 28.83 -38.09 -2.74
C VAL A 593 28.02 -39.36 -2.45
N THR A 594 27.65 -39.57 -1.19
CA THR A 594 26.83 -40.72 -0.79
C THR A 594 25.42 -40.65 -1.35
N LEU A 595 24.82 -39.45 -1.36
CA LEU A 595 23.50 -39.19 -1.90
C LEU A 595 23.45 -39.47 -3.41
N LEU A 596 24.43 -39.00 -4.18
CA LEU A 596 24.50 -39.28 -5.62
C LEU A 596 24.65 -40.77 -5.95
N LYS A 597 25.28 -41.55 -5.08
CA LYS A 597 25.46 -43.00 -5.26
C LYS A 597 24.21 -43.81 -4.90
N LEU A 598 23.44 -43.36 -3.91
CA LEU A 598 22.35 -44.15 -3.32
C LEU A 598 20.95 -43.69 -3.72
N GLU A 599 20.80 -42.43 -4.14
CA GLU A 599 19.48 -41.81 -4.30
C GLU A 599 18.84 -42.14 -5.66
N LYS A 600 17.56 -42.55 -5.61
CA LYS A 600 16.82 -42.98 -6.81
C LYS A 600 16.09 -41.83 -7.48
N SER A 601 15.65 -40.84 -6.72
CA SER A 601 15.00 -39.64 -7.27
C SER A 601 15.99 -38.84 -8.11
N VAL A 602 15.58 -38.54 -9.35
CA VAL A 602 16.38 -37.73 -10.28
C VAL A 602 16.51 -36.31 -9.75
N GLU A 603 15.44 -35.78 -9.16
CA GLU A 603 15.36 -34.42 -8.65
C GLU A 603 16.37 -34.21 -7.51
N VAL A 604 16.48 -35.19 -6.59
CA VAL A 604 17.41 -35.12 -5.45
C VAL A 604 18.86 -35.29 -5.90
N ARG A 605 19.13 -36.16 -6.88
CA ARG A 605 20.46 -36.25 -7.50
C ARG A 605 20.84 -34.94 -8.18
N ARG A 606 19.93 -34.34 -8.94
CA ARG A 606 20.14 -33.04 -9.59
C ARG A 606 20.46 -31.95 -8.58
N ALA A 607 19.68 -31.86 -7.49
CA ALA A 607 19.90 -30.89 -6.43
C ALA A 607 21.28 -31.06 -5.75
N ALA A 608 21.73 -32.30 -5.53
CA ALA A 608 23.07 -32.56 -4.98
C ALA A 608 24.20 -32.14 -5.93
N VAL A 609 24.02 -32.30 -7.25
CA VAL A 609 24.99 -31.78 -8.24
C VAL A 609 25.03 -30.25 -8.22
N VAL A 610 23.87 -29.60 -8.14
CA VAL A 610 23.79 -28.13 -8.04
C VAL A 610 24.45 -27.63 -6.76
N LEU A 611 24.34 -28.37 -5.65
CA LEU A 611 24.98 -28.01 -4.38
C LEU A 611 26.52 -27.97 -4.49
N PHE A 612 27.15 -28.85 -5.29
CA PHE A 612 28.59 -28.74 -5.57
C PHE A 612 28.94 -27.45 -6.30
N ALA A 613 28.13 -27.04 -7.28
CA ALA A 613 28.34 -25.77 -7.98
C ALA A 613 28.19 -24.57 -7.02
N SER A 614 27.18 -24.58 -6.14
CA SER A 614 26.99 -23.55 -5.11
C SER A 614 28.16 -23.47 -4.13
N LEU A 615 28.73 -24.62 -3.73
CA LEU A 615 29.95 -24.67 -2.91
C LEU A 615 31.14 -23.97 -3.59
N PHE A 616 31.39 -24.26 -4.87
CA PHE A 616 32.48 -23.64 -5.62
C PHE A 616 32.29 -22.14 -5.80
N ARG A 617 31.05 -21.71 -6.07
CA ARG A 617 30.71 -20.29 -6.21
C ARG A 617 30.89 -19.52 -4.91
N GLY A 618 30.49 -20.10 -3.78
CA GLY A 618 30.67 -19.50 -2.46
C GLY A 618 32.14 -19.33 -2.08
N MET A 619 32.96 -20.36 -2.30
CA MET A 619 34.39 -20.33 -1.95
C MET A 619 35.20 -19.41 -2.87
N GLY A 620 34.79 -19.28 -4.13
CA GLY A 620 35.49 -18.44 -5.11
C GLY A 620 36.97 -18.86 -5.31
N VAL A 621 37.75 -17.97 -5.92
CA VAL A 621 39.14 -18.30 -6.33
C VAL A 621 40.10 -18.45 -5.15
N ASN A 622 39.92 -17.63 -4.10
CA ASN A 622 40.90 -17.55 -3.01
C ASN A 622 40.66 -18.57 -1.90
N ALA A 623 39.42 -18.99 -1.64
CA ALA A 623 39.11 -19.86 -0.50
C ALA A 623 39.06 -21.33 -0.89
N ILE A 624 38.96 -21.70 -2.18
CA ILE A 624 38.77 -23.11 -2.57
C ILE A 624 39.89 -24.05 -2.07
N TYR A 625 41.09 -23.51 -1.84
CA TYR A 625 42.23 -24.25 -1.28
C TYR A 625 42.11 -24.55 0.21
N ASP A 626 41.18 -23.91 0.91
CA ASP A 626 40.82 -24.27 2.28
C ASP A 626 40.05 -25.61 2.32
N ILE A 627 39.53 -26.08 1.18
CA ILE A 627 38.97 -27.42 1.05
C ILE A 627 40.11 -28.45 0.96
N PRO A 628 40.12 -29.49 1.83
CA PRO A 628 41.09 -30.57 1.76
C PRO A 628 41.20 -31.21 0.36
N SER A 629 42.43 -31.42 -0.10
CA SER A 629 42.71 -31.91 -1.47
C SER A 629 42.16 -33.31 -1.78
N ASP A 630 41.96 -34.15 -0.76
CA ASP A 630 41.26 -35.43 -0.85
C ASP A 630 39.80 -35.23 -1.25
N LEU A 631 39.10 -34.32 -0.57
CA LEU A 631 37.70 -34.02 -0.84
C LEU A 631 37.51 -33.39 -2.23
N LEU A 632 38.39 -32.48 -2.64
CA LEU A 632 38.32 -31.90 -3.99
C LEU A 632 38.45 -32.96 -5.10
N LYS A 633 39.34 -33.94 -4.92
CA LYS A 633 39.48 -35.07 -5.86
C LYS A 633 38.22 -35.92 -5.89
N ASP A 634 37.64 -36.22 -4.74
CA ASP A 634 36.41 -37.01 -4.63
C ASP A 634 35.23 -36.32 -5.31
N ILE A 635 35.06 -35.01 -5.15
CA ILE A 635 34.04 -34.24 -5.87
C ILE A 635 34.28 -34.34 -7.39
N LEU A 636 35.50 -34.12 -7.85
CA LEU A 636 35.84 -34.12 -9.28
C LEU A 636 35.62 -35.50 -9.92
N HIS A 637 35.99 -36.58 -9.23
CA HIS A 637 35.68 -37.94 -9.67
C HIS A 637 34.18 -38.21 -9.71
N THR A 638 33.44 -37.73 -8.71
CA THR A 638 31.98 -37.91 -8.63
C THR A 638 31.26 -37.15 -9.75
N LEU A 639 31.61 -35.89 -10.01
CA LEU A 639 31.00 -35.10 -11.08
C LEU A 639 31.30 -35.66 -12.47
N ARG A 640 32.53 -36.11 -12.74
CA ARG A 640 32.88 -36.78 -14.00
C ARG A 640 32.13 -38.09 -14.19
N PHE A 641 31.96 -38.86 -13.11
CA PHE A 641 31.16 -40.07 -13.14
C PHE A 641 29.70 -39.74 -13.50
N VAL A 642 29.09 -38.76 -12.81
CA VAL A 642 27.71 -38.33 -13.07
C VAL A 642 27.54 -37.82 -14.51
N GLU A 643 28.46 -37.00 -15.03
CA GLU A 643 28.40 -36.53 -16.43
C GLU A 643 28.39 -37.70 -17.43
N ALA A 644 29.15 -38.76 -17.16
CA ALA A 644 29.28 -39.90 -18.05
C ALA A 644 28.16 -40.94 -17.93
N THR A 645 27.62 -41.17 -16.72
CA THR A 645 26.75 -42.32 -16.43
C THR A 645 25.29 -41.98 -16.15
N GLU A 646 24.98 -40.73 -15.79
CA GLU A 646 23.62 -40.34 -15.46
C GLU A 646 22.70 -40.45 -16.68
N GLN A 647 21.41 -40.69 -16.48
CA GLN A 647 20.45 -40.76 -17.59
C GLN A 647 19.78 -39.41 -17.87
N ASP A 648 19.61 -38.60 -16.82
CA ASP A 648 18.97 -37.28 -16.89
C ASP A 648 19.93 -36.24 -17.48
N GLU A 649 19.56 -35.66 -18.63
CA GLU A 649 20.37 -34.68 -19.35
C GLU A 649 20.58 -33.39 -18.55
N LEU A 650 19.60 -32.96 -17.75
CA LEU A 650 19.74 -31.78 -16.89
C LEU A 650 20.79 -32.01 -15.79
N THR A 651 20.79 -33.19 -15.17
CA THR A 651 21.80 -33.56 -14.17
C THR A 651 23.21 -33.63 -14.78
N LYS A 652 23.35 -34.17 -15.99
CA LYS A 652 24.63 -34.11 -16.74
C LYS A 652 25.07 -32.68 -17.02
N TYR A 653 24.14 -31.83 -17.46
CA TYR A 653 24.40 -30.43 -17.74
C TYR A 653 24.89 -29.69 -16.49
N HIS A 654 24.23 -29.87 -15.35
CA HIS A 654 24.67 -29.29 -14.08
C HIS A 654 26.02 -29.84 -13.63
N ALA A 655 26.33 -31.12 -13.88
CA ALA A 655 27.63 -31.70 -13.56
C ALA A 655 28.74 -31.07 -14.42
N ARG A 656 28.47 -30.83 -15.71
CA ARG A 656 29.38 -30.10 -16.60
C ARG A 656 29.60 -28.66 -16.17
N ILE A 657 28.55 -27.97 -15.72
CA ILE A 657 28.69 -26.61 -15.15
C ILE A 657 29.59 -26.66 -13.92
N GLY A 658 29.36 -27.59 -12.98
CA GLY A 658 30.18 -27.71 -11.77
C GLY A 658 31.66 -27.97 -12.08
N LEU A 659 31.95 -28.82 -13.08
CA LEU A 659 33.32 -29.07 -13.56
C LEU A 659 33.93 -27.82 -14.20
N SER A 660 33.16 -27.08 -15.01
CA SER A 660 33.62 -25.83 -15.62
C SER A 660 33.87 -24.73 -14.60
N ASP A 661 33.01 -24.59 -13.59
CA ASP A 661 33.16 -23.62 -12.50
C ASP A 661 34.44 -23.91 -11.71
N LEU A 662 34.72 -25.19 -11.40
CA LEU A 662 35.95 -25.62 -10.74
C LEU A 662 37.20 -25.37 -11.61
N ASP A 663 37.15 -25.73 -12.90
CA ASP A 663 38.26 -25.50 -13.83
C ASP A 663 38.58 -24.00 -14.01
N ALA A 664 37.56 -23.15 -14.05
CA ALA A 664 37.72 -21.70 -14.16
C ALA A 664 38.38 -21.12 -12.90
N ILE A 665 37.97 -21.60 -11.72
CA ILE A 665 38.57 -21.22 -10.44
C ILE A 665 40.05 -21.64 -10.39
N MET A 666 40.38 -22.87 -10.78
CA MET A 666 41.75 -23.37 -10.76
C MET A 666 42.65 -22.70 -11.82
N LYS A 667 42.13 -22.34 -12.99
CA LYS A 667 42.91 -21.69 -14.07
C LYS A 667 43.25 -20.23 -13.77
N ASN A 668 42.38 -19.49 -13.08
CA ASN A 668 42.60 -18.07 -12.76
C ASN A 668 43.80 -17.81 -11.83
N GLU A 669 44.31 -18.84 -11.15
CA GLU A 669 45.52 -18.79 -10.32
C GLU A 669 46.81 -18.93 -11.14
N ILE A 670 46.80 -19.75 -12.21
CA ILE A 670 47.98 -20.02 -13.06
C ILE A 670 48.41 -18.76 -13.84
N PHE A 671 47.49 -17.83 -14.09
CA PHE A 671 47.78 -16.56 -14.77
C PHE A 671 48.10 -15.39 -13.81
N ARG A 672 48.12 -15.63 -12.49
CA ARG A 672 48.52 -14.65 -11.47
C ARG A 672 49.88 -14.95 -10.83
N SER A 673 50.50 -16.09 -11.13
CA SER A 673 51.84 -16.47 -10.65
C SER A 673 52.95 -15.98 -11.57
#